data_AF-A0A7F8Q1D5-F1
#
_entry.id   AF-A0A7F8Q1D5-F1
#
_cell.length_a   1.000
_cell.length_b   1.000
_cell.length_c   1.000
_cell.angle_alpha   90.00
_cell.angle_beta   90.00
_cell.angle_gamma   90.00
#
_symmetry.space_group_name_H-M   'P 1'
#
loop_
_entity.id
_entity.type
_entity.pdbx_description
1 polymer ?
#
loop_
_entity_poly.entity_id
_entity_poly.type
_entity_poly.pdbx_seq_one_letter_code
_entity_poly.pdbx_strand_id
1 'polypeptide(L)'
;MSGRKPASGRAAATSPAPAGQAVLSRFFQSTGSLKSTSSPSGAAEKADPDSDSAAPLAPTFPPQLPPRVVAEIGSSKKRPLESDGPVKKKAKKVQEKEGRSDSMMFGNAEPKKCLRTKNVLKSLEKLKKFCCDSAPPQHRVQTEPLQERFAILPKCTDFDDINHLRAKKAVSCEDSKSHISQKDKTLSDLNPFGSSHMGDDNLQKTSDPKPSNKRTKSIYTPLELQYIELKQQQKDAILCVECGYKYRFFGEDAEIAAQELNIYCHLDHNFMTASIPTHRLFVHVRRLVAKGYKVGVVKQTETAALKAVGDNRSSLFSRKLTALYTKSTLIGEDVNPLVKLDDAVNVDDIMTDTSTSFLLCICENKENVKDKKKGNIFFGIVGVQPATGEVVFDSFQDSASRSELETRILRLQPVELLLPSHLSEQTEMLVHRATAARVQDDRIRVERMDDMYFEYSHAFQAVTEFYAKDALDVQASQSFSGIINLEKAVICSLAAIIRYLKEFNLEKVLSKPKNFKQLSGETEFMTINGTTLRNLEILQNQTDMKTKGSLLWVLDHTKTSFGRRKLKKWVTQPLLKLREINARLDAVSEVLHSESSVFGQIENHLRKLPDIERGLCSIYHKKCSTQEFFLIVKTLYHLKSEFQALIPAVNSHVRSDLLQTFILEVPELLSPVEHYLRMLNEQAAKTGNKTELFKDLTDFPLIKKRKDEIQEVTDKIQIHLQEIRKILKNPSVQYVTVSGQEFMIEVKNSAVSCIPADWVKVGSTKAVSRFHSPFIVENYRHLNQLREQLVLDCSAEWLDFLENFSEHYHSLCKAVHHLATIDCIFSLAKVAKQGDYCRPTLQEGRKILIKNGRHPVIDVLLGAQDQYVPNSTNLSEDSERVMIITGPNMGGKSSYIKQVALITIMAQMGSYIPAEEATIGIVDGIFTRMGAADNIYKGQSTFMEELTDTAEIIRQATSQSLVILDELGRGTSTHDGIAIAYATLEHFIRDVKNKSLILSLFFIK
;
A
#
# COMPACT_ATOMS: atom_id res chain seq x y z
N MET A 1 -43.38 60.04 -29.64
CA MET A 1 -43.83 59.36 -30.88
C MET A 1 -44.04 57.89 -30.50
N SER A 2 -45.25 57.37 -30.26
CA SER A 2 -46.41 57.11 -31.16
C SER A 2 -46.36 55.69 -31.77
N GLY A 3 -47.27 54.75 -31.44
CA GLY A 3 -48.34 54.80 -30.41
C GLY A 3 -49.31 53.60 -30.40
N ARG A 4 -50.27 53.64 -29.44
CA ARG A 4 -51.61 53.00 -29.37
C ARG A 4 -51.81 51.50 -29.77
N LYS A 5 -51.98 50.64 -28.76
CA LYS A 5 -53.25 49.98 -28.27
C LYS A 5 -54.52 49.98 -29.19
N PRO A 6 -55.57 49.12 -28.96
CA PRO A 6 -55.80 48.10 -27.90
C PRO A 6 -56.43 46.75 -28.35
N ALA A 7 -56.62 45.79 -27.42
CA ALA A 7 -57.86 45.00 -27.15
C ALA A 7 -57.54 43.67 -26.41
N SER A 8 -58.53 42.94 -25.84
CA SER A 8 -59.10 43.15 -24.50
C SER A 8 -60.07 42.01 -24.14
N GLY A 9 -59.87 41.32 -23.01
CA GLY A 9 -60.76 40.24 -22.52
C GLY A 9 -60.63 40.09 -21.00
N ARG A 10 -61.70 39.69 -20.30
CA ARG A 10 -61.81 39.75 -18.83
C ARG A 10 -61.93 38.38 -18.16
N ALA A 11 -61.53 38.35 -16.89
CA ALA A 11 -61.50 37.21 -15.99
C ALA A 11 -62.90 36.69 -15.57
N ALA A 12 -62.92 35.43 -15.12
CA ALA A 12 -63.67 34.98 -13.95
C ALA A 12 -62.90 33.82 -13.28
N ALA A 13 -63.18 33.51 -12.02
CA ALA A 13 -62.49 32.46 -11.26
C ALA A 13 -63.49 31.54 -10.57
N THR A 14 -63.10 30.28 -10.34
CA THR A 14 -63.51 29.47 -9.18
C THR A 14 -62.60 28.25 -9.03
N SER A 15 -62.11 28.01 -7.81
CA SER A 15 -61.79 26.66 -7.32
C SER A 15 -63.06 26.05 -6.69
N PRO A 16 -63.11 24.73 -6.46
CA PRO A 16 -62.68 24.25 -5.13
C PRO A 16 -62.02 22.85 -5.10
N ALA A 17 -61.31 22.60 -4.00
CA ALA A 17 -61.06 21.28 -3.39
C ALA A 17 -61.79 21.27 -2.02
N PRO A 18 -61.76 20.22 -1.16
CA PRO A 18 -61.07 18.91 -1.25
C PRO A 18 -61.96 17.70 -0.82
N ALA A 19 -61.39 16.48 -0.73
CA ALA A 19 -61.59 15.48 0.36
C ALA A 19 -60.99 14.08 0.02
N GLY A 20 -60.81 13.20 1.03
CA GLY A 20 -61.15 11.77 0.83
C GLY A 20 -60.05 10.68 0.85
N GLN A 21 -59.27 10.59 1.94
CA GLN A 21 -58.48 9.42 2.43
C GLN A 21 -58.63 8.01 1.75
N ALA A 22 -57.52 7.54 1.16
CA ALA A 22 -56.69 6.38 1.58
C ALA A 22 -57.17 4.88 1.61
N VAL A 23 -56.15 3.98 1.61
CA VAL A 23 -56.09 2.58 2.17
C VAL A 23 -56.13 1.34 1.22
N LEU A 24 -55.02 0.56 1.24
CA LEU A 24 -54.80 -0.89 0.97
C LEU A 24 -55.04 -1.58 -0.41
N SER A 25 -53.94 -1.87 -1.13
CA SER A 25 -53.20 -3.18 -1.07
C SER A 25 -52.88 -3.99 -2.35
N ARG A 26 -51.57 -4.28 -2.49
CA ARG A 26 -50.87 -5.53 -2.90
C ARG A 26 -51.18 -6.28 -4.23
N PHE A 27 -50.24 -6.10 -5.17
CA PHE A 27 -49.27 -7.11 -5.68
C PHE A 27 -49.69 -8.47 -6.29
N PHE A 28 -49.16 -8.71 -7.50
CA PHE A 28 -48.77 -10.01 -8.12
C PHE A 28 -49.92 -10.98 -8.53
N GLN A 29 -49.76 -11.88 -9.54
CA GLN A 29 -48.57 -12.29 -10.30
C GLN A 29 -48.84 -12.91 -11.70
N SER A 30 -47.80 -12.88 -12.55
CA SER A 30 -47.34 -14.00 -13.41
C SER A 30 -47.82 -14.18 -14.87
N THR A 31 -47.03 -15.00 -15.59
CA THR A 31 -47.20 -15.66 -16.89
C THR A 31 -47.39 -14.80 -18.15
N GLY A 32 -46.39 -14.82 -19.02
CA GLY A 32 -46.52 -14.57 -20.46
C GLY A 32 -45.96 -15.75 -21.26
N SER A 33 -46.20 -15.81 -22.59
CA SER A 33 -45.55 -16.80 -23.46
C SER A 33 -45.57 -16.41 -24.95
N LEU A 34 -44.37 -16.41 -25.55
CA LEU A 34 -44.00 -16.82 -26.92
C LEU A 34 -44.75 -16.32 -28.20
N LYS A 35 -43.90 -15.79 -29.12
CA LYS A 35 -43.78 -16.11 -30.58
C LYS A 35 -44.57 -15.33 -31.67
N SER A 36 -43.79 -14.54 -32.44
CA SER A 36 -43.66 -14.52 -33.94
C SER A 36 -44.87 -14.11 -34.82
N THR A 37 -44.75 -13.33 -35.92
CA THR A 37 -43.87 -13.52 -37.12
C THR A 37 -43.78 -12.24 -38.03
N SER A 38 -42.93 -12.30 -39.08
CA SER A 38 -43.05 -11.69 -40.44
C SER A 38 -43.08 -10.16 -40.69
N SER A 39 -41.95 -9.61 -41.21
CA SER A 39 -41.69 -9.11 -42.60
C SER A 39 -42.84 -8.54 -43.46
N PRO A 40 -42.62 -7.51 -44.35
CA PRO A 40 -41.95 -7.72 -45.67
C PRO A 40 -41.20 -6.53 -46.37
N SER A 41 -40.40 -6.87 -47.41
CA SER A 41 -40.05 -6.16 -48.70
C SER A 41 -39.81 -4.62 -48.80
N GLY A 42 -38.93 -4.07 -49.68
CA GLY A 42 -37.96 -4.64 -50.67
C GLY A 42 -37.58 -3.67 -51.83
N ALA A 43 -36.61 -4.07 -52.69
CA ALA A 43 -36.22 -3.48 -54.02
C ALA A 43 -35.51 -2.09 -54.09
N ALA A 44 -34.69 -1.71 -55.12
CA ALA A 44 -33.85 -2.41 -56.13
C ALA A 44 -32.95 -1.42 -56.98
N GLU A 45 -31.99 -1.95 -57.77
CA GLU A 45 -31.22 -1.29 -58.90
C GLU A 45 -30.19 -0.17 -58.54
N LYS A 46 -29.10 0.19 -59.26
CA LYS A 46 -28.27 -0.19 -60.48
C LYS A 46 -26.96 0.70 -60.46
N ALA A 47 -25.88 0.63 -61.26
CA ALA A 47 -25.26 -0.28 -62.26
C ALA A 47 -23.77 0.15 -62.56
N ASP A 48 -23.04 -0.64 -63.38
CA ASP A 48 -21.63 -0.50 -63.87
C ASP A 48 -21.51 0.28 -65.24
N PRO A 49 -20.40 0.31 -66.04
CA PRO A 49 -19.04 -0.30 -65.98
C PRO A 49 -17.90 0.76 -66.16
N ASP A 50 -16.63 0.54 -66.62
CA ASP A 50 -15.83 -0.53 -67.29
C ASP A 50 -14.31 -0.24 -67.01
N SER A 51 -13.19 -0.79 -67.55
CA SER A 51 -12.73 -1.82 -68.52
C SER A 51 -11.17 -1.89 -68.40
N ASP A 52 -10.33 -2.86 -68.80
CA ASP A 52 -10.41 -4.29 -69.20
C ASP A 52 -8.93 -4.84 -69.32
N SER A 53 -8.75 -6.14 -69.61
CA SER A 53 -7.64 -6.84 -70.30
C SER A 53 -6.62 -7.62 -69.42
N ALA A 54 -6.26 -8.89 -69.70
CA ALA A 54 -6.79 -9.88 -70.65
C ALA A 54 -6.53 -11.36 -70.18
N ALA A 55 -7.18 -12.34 -70.80
CA ALA A 55 -7.15 -13.80 -70.49
C ALA A 55 -6.76 -14.64 -71.76
N PRO A 56 -7.12 -15.94 -72.00
CA PRO A 56 -7.73 -17.05 -71.22
C PRO A 56 -6.77 -18.30 -71.14
N LEU A 57 -7.07 -19.60 -70.86
CA LEU A 57 -8.22 -20.55 -70.71
C LEU A 57 -7.97 -21.44 -69.43
N ALA A 58 -8.83 -22.29 -68.83
CA ALA A 58 -10.01 -23.13 -69.18
C ALA A 58 -9.67 -24.51 -69.87
N PRO A 59 -10.47 -25.61 -69.73
CA PRO A 59 -11.83 -25.72 -69.13
C PRO A 59 -12.19 -26.97 -68.25
N THR A 60 -13.46 -27.04 -67.82
CA THR A 60 -14.33 -28.18 -67.37
C THR A 60 -14.78 -28.25 -65.88
N PHE A 61 -15.91 -28.93 -65.59
CA PHE A 61 -16.87 -28.66 -64.49
C PHE A 61 -17.32 -29.90 -63.65
N PRO A 62 -17.75 -29.76 -62.36
CA PRO A 62 -18.30 -30.80 -61.46
C PRO A 62 -19.84 -30.72 -61.20
N PRO A 63 -20.50 -31.73 -60.55
CA PRO A 63 -21.40 -31.41 -59.39
C PRO A 63 -21.72 -32.55 -58.33
N GLN A 64 -22.42 -32.15 -57.24
CA GLN A 64 -23.43 -32.87 -56.39
C GLN A 64 -23.10 -33.98 -55.33
N LEU A 65 -23.33 -33.63 -54.03
CA LEU A 65 -24.18 -34.21 -52.93
C LEU A 65 -24.65 -35.71 -52.91
N PRO A 66 -25.16 -36.27 -51.77
CA PRO A 66 -24.82 -36.20 -50.31
C PRO A 66 -24.84 -37.66 -49.70
N PRO A 67 -25.42 -38.03 -48.51
CA PRO A 67 -25.46 -37.48 -47.13
C PRO A 67 -24.89 -38.46 -46.04
N ARG A 68 -25.01 -38.14 -44.74
CA ARG A 68 -25.01 -39.13 -43.62
C ARG A 68 -25.92 -38.68 -42.46
N VAL A 69 -26.95 -39.47 -42.13
CA VAL A 69 -27.94 -39.19 -41.07
C VAL A 69 -28.44 -40.49 -40.41
N VAL A 70 -28.17 -40.66 -39.11
CA VAL A 70 -28.96 -41.34 -38.03
C VAL A 70 -29.36 -42.84 -38.17
N ALA A 71 -29.55 -43.48 -37.00
CA ALA A 71 -30.46 -44.62 -36.68
C ALA A 71 -29.85 -45.98 -36.19
N GLU A 72 -30.01 -46.20 -34.88
CA GLU A 72 -30.70 -47.35 -34.24
C GLU A 72 -30.05 -48.73 -33.90
N ILE A 73 -30.18 -49.06 -32.59
CA ILE A 73 -30.69 -50.30 -31.96
C ILE A 73 -29.94 -51.65 -32.15
N GLY A 74 -29.66 -52.36 -31.04
CA GLY A 74 -29.37 -53.80 -31.07
C GLY A 74 -28.81 -54.43 -29.79
N SER A 75 -29.63 -55.15 -29.02
CA SER A 75 -29.22 -55.97 -27.85
C SER A 75 -28.31 -57.17 -28.23
N SER A 76 -27.47 -57.76 -27.36
CA SER A 76 -27.90 -58.55 -26.18
C SER A 76 -26.74 -59.31 -25.46
N LYS A 77 -27.00 -59.77 -24.20
CA LYS A 77 -26.62 -61.05 -23.51
C LYS A 77 -25.29 -61.77 -23.91
N LYS A 78 -24.45 -62.34 -23.02
CA LYS A 78 -24.70 -63.00 -21.71
C LYS A 78 -23.36 -63.31 -20.96
N ARG A 79 -23.41 -63.97 -19.79
CA ARG A 79 -22.27 -64.47 -18.97
C ARG A 79 -21.76 -65.86 -19.44
N PRO A 80 -20.70 -66.43 -18.81
CA PRO A 80 -20.96 -67.44 -17.75
C PRO A 80 -20.54 -67.05 -16.31
N LEU A 81 -20.98 -67.86 -15.35
CA LEU A 81 -20.68 -67.86 -13.92
C LEU A 81 -20.68 -69.32 -13.46
N GLU A 82 -19.79 -69.70 -12.55
CA GLU A 82 -19.83 -70.87 -11.64
C GLU A 82 -18.54 -70.82 -10.78
N SER A 83 -18.41 -71.47 -9.62
CA SER A 83 -19.19 -71.41 -8.36
C SER A 83 -18.56 -72.41 -7.39
N ASP A 84 -18.25 -72.01 -6.14
CA ASP A 84 -18.63 -72.72 -4.91
C ASP A 84 -17.85 -72.24 -3.65
N GLY A 85 -18.39 -72.58 -2.47
CA GLY A 85 -17.72 -72.54 -1.17
C GLY A 85 -17.49 -73.97 -0.62
N PRO A 86 -17.61 -74.24 0.70
CA PRO A 86 -17.81 -73.33 1.84
C PRO A 86 -16.89 -73.67 3.07
N VAL A 87 -17.37 -73.39 4.32
CA VAL A 87 -16.94 -73.94 5.65
C VAL A 87 -16.05 -73.09 6.60
N LYS A 88 -16.69 -72.14 7.31
CA LYS A 88 -16.88 -72.04 8.81
C LYS A 88 -15.70 -72.00 9.84
N LYS A 89 -15.91 -71.10 10.85
CA LYS A 89 -15.36 -71.00 12.25
C LYS A 89 -13.99 -70.27 12.40
N LYS A 90 -13.71 -69.44 13.43
CA LYS A 90 -14.42 -68.94 14.65
C LYS A 90 -13.86 -67.52 14.99
N ALA A 91 -14.67 -66.47 15.26
CA ALA A 91 -15.10 -65.93 16.58
C ALA A 91 -13.98 -65.38 17.51
N LYS A 92 -14.11 -64.28 18.29
CA LYS A 92 -15.15 -63.22 18.58
C LYS A 92 -14.39 -61.85 18.70
N LYS A 93 -14.87 -60.64 19.02
CA LYS A 93 -16.02 -59.98 19.71
C LYS A 93 -16.51 -58.76 18.84
N VAL A 94 -17.62 -57.99 19.00
CA VAL A 94 -18.65 -57.70 20.07
C VAL A 94 -18.25 -56.62 21.10
N GLN A 95 -18.85 -55.42 21.22
CA GLN A 95 -19.96 -54.69 20.54
C GLN A 95 -19.82 -53.16 20.88
N GLU A 96 -20.69 -52.18 20.59
CA GLU A 96 -22.17 -52.11 20.43
C GLU A 96 -22.62 -50.95 19.49
N LYS A 97 -23.94 -50.81 19.26
CA LYS A 97 -24.63 -49.79 18.43
C LYS A 97 -25.97 -49.39 19.06
N GLU A 98 -26.58 -48.29 18.56
CA GLU A 98 -27.98 -48.13 18.06
C GLU A 98 -28.56 -46.71 18.31
N GLY A 99 -29.53 -46.19 17.54
CA GLY A 99 -30.07 -46.63 16.24
C GLY A 99 -31.49 -46.11 15.92
N ARG A 100 -31.72 -45.66 14.65
CA ARG A 100 -33.02 -45.39 13.98
C ARG A 100 -33.95 -44.26 14.51
N SER A 101 -35.05 -43.88 13.83
CA SER A 101 -35.24 -43.43 12.41
C SER A 101 -36.67 -42.87 12.14
N ASP A 102 -36.82 -42.13 11.05
CA ASP A 102 -38.02 -41.94 10.18
C ASP A 102 -39.30 -41.14 10.59
N SER A 103 -39.55 -40.07 9.82
CA SER A 103 -40.81 -39.75 9.07
C SER A 103 -41.92 -38.77 9.57
N MET A 104 -42.33 -37.91 8.62
CA MET A 104 -43.67 -37.33 8.30
C MET A 104 -44.44 -36.29 9.17
N MET A 105 -44.54 -35.08 8.60
CA MET A 105 -45.75 -34.28 8.24
C MET A 105 -46.67 -33.56 9.27
N PHE A 106 -47.00 -32.30 8.88
CA PHE A 106 -48.16 -31.43 9.20
C PHE A 106 -48.61 -31.15 10.67
N GLY A 107 -48.78 -29.87 11.00
CA GLY A 107 -49.48 -29.39 12.20
C GLY A 107 -49.30 -27.88 12.44
N ASN A 108 -50.32 -27.19 12.97
CA ASN A 108 -50.34 -25.71 13.12
C ASN A 108 -50.62 -25.28 14.58
N ALA A 109 -50.21 -24.05 14.90
CA ALA A 109 -50.68 -23.17 16.00
C ALA A 109 -50.19 -23.35 17.48
N GLU A 110 -50.13 -22.18 18.15
CA GLU A 110 -49.97 -21.83 19.58
C GLU A 110 -49.07 -22.64 20.55
N PRO A 111 -48.06 -21.99 21.18
CA PRO A 111 -47.42 -22.46 22.41
C PRO A 111 -47.95 -21.75 23.68
N LYS A 112 -48.45 -22.51 24.67
CA LYS A 112 -48.70 -21.99 26.03
C LYS A 112 -48.34 -23.00 27.13
N LYS A 113 -47.57 -22.51 28.10
CA LYS A 113 -47.27 -23.09 29.44
C LYS A 113 -46.46 -24.39 29.49
N CYS A 114 -45.24 -24.27 30.04
CA CYS A 114 -44.94 -24.95 31.30
C CYS A 114 -44.25 -23.96 32.26
N LEU A 115 -44.07 -24.32 33.53
CA LEU A 115 -43.69 -23.41 34.63
C LEU A 115 -42.59 -23.99 35.53
N ARG A 116 -41.93 -23.09 36.29
CA ARG A 116 -40.88 -23.33 37.31
C ARG A 116 -39.46 -23.54 36.72
N THR A 117 -38.37 -23.07 37.34
CA THR A 117 -38.21 -22.32 38.62
C THR A 117 -37.14 -21.21 38.51
N LYS A 118 -37.17 -20.22 39.41
CA LYS A 118 -36.28 -19.05 39.42
C LYS A 118 -34.94 -19.32 40.13
N ASN A 119 -33.84 -18.70 39.67
CA ASN A 119 -33.06 -17.72 40.47
C ASN A 119 -31.70 -17.34 39.82
N VAL A 120 -31.69 -16.38 38.88
CA VAL A 120 -30.49 -15.57 38.55
C VAL A 120 -30.89 -14.11 38.38
N LEU A 121 -31.25 -13.45 39.49
CA LEU A 121 -31.42 -12.00 39.58
C LEU A 121 -30.28 -11.43 40.43
N LYS A 122 -29.26 -10.85 39.76
CA LYS A 122 -28.25 -9.96 40.40
C LYS A 122 -27.32 -9.18 39.44
N SER A 123 -27.28 -9.51 38.15
CA SER A 123 -26.41 -8.83 37.18
C SER A 123 -27.05 -7.62 36.46
N LEU A 124 -28.39 -7.54 36.42
CA LEU A 124 -29.13 -6.56 35.61
C LEU A 124 -29.45 -5.24 36.33
N GLU A 125 -29.32 -5.18 37.66
CA GLU A 125 -29.56 -3.97 38.46
C GLU A 125 -28.30 -3.11 38.68
N LYS A 126 -27.09 -3.67 38.46
CA LYS A 126 -25.82 -2.94 38.66
C LYS A 126 -25.48 -1.93 37.55
N LEU A 127 -26.16 -1.99 36.41
CA LEU A 127 -25.94 -1.09 35.26
C LEU A 127 -26.89 0.14 35.22
N LYS A 128 -27.76 0.32 36.22
CA LYS A 128 -28.66 1.48 36.34
C LYS A 128 -28.23 2.50 37.40
N LYS A 129 -26.91 2.62 37.69
CA LYS A 129 -26.37 3.51 38.73
C LYS A 129 -25.24 4.47 38.30
N PHE A 130 -25.09 4.70 36.99
CA PHE A 130 -24.12 5.66 36.43
C PHE A 130 -24.79 6.68 35.49
N CYS A 131 -25.85 7.33 36.00
CA CYS A 131 -26.38 8.57 35.42
C CYS A 131 -26.58 9.56 36.58
N CYS A 132 -25.93 10.72 36.51
CA CYS A 132 -26.09 11.81 37.46
C CYS A 132 -26.15 13.14 36.70
N ASP A 133 -27.35 13.69 36.55
CA ASP A 133 -27.60 15.12 36.37
C ASP A 133 -28.28 15.62 37.64
N SER A 134 -27.71 16.64 38.30
CA SER A 134 -28.41 17.37 39.36
C SER A 134 -27.72 18.69 39.71
N ALA A 135 -28.53 19.73 39.89
CA ALA A 135 -28.18 21.00 40.54
C ALA A 135 -29.45 21.53 41.23
N PRO A 136 -29.37 22.67 41.94
CA PRO A 136 -28.87 22.88 43.30
C PRO A 136 -30.09 22.94 44.29
N PRO A 137 -30.12 23.57 45.51
CA PRO A 137 -29.10 24.38 46.19
C PRO A 137 -29.01 24.29 47.76
N GLN A 138 -28.22 25.21 48.32
CA GLN A 138 -28.32 25.90 49.64
C GLN A 138 -27.83 25.26 50.98
N HIS A 139 -26.83 25.96 51.52
CA HIS A 139 -26.62 26.41 52.92
C HIS A 139 -26.18 25.49 54.09
N ARG A 140 -25.05 25.95 54.68
CA ARG A 140 -24.74 26.18 56.12
C ARG A 140 -24.04 25.10 56.99
N VAL A 141 -22.89 25.54 57.54
CA VAL A 141 -22.42 25.39 58.94
C VAL A 141 -21.54 24.17 59.33
N GLN A 142 -20.21 24.45 59.30
CA GLN A 142 -19.20 24.27 60.37
C GLN A 142 -18.75 22.87 60.89
N THR A 143 -17.64 22.94 61.64
CA THR A 143 -17.02 21.98 62.59
C THR A 143 -16.23 20.77 62.06
N GLU A 144 -14.90 20.90 62.18
CA GLU A 144 -13.93 19.84 62.52
C GLU A 144 -14.19 19.30 63.97
N PRO A 145 -13.43 18.33 64.54
CA PRO A 145 -12.25 17.61 64.04
C PRO A 145 -12.27 16.07 64.27
N LEU A 146 -11.08 15.46 64.15
CA LEU A 146 -10.62 14.13 64.67
C LEU A 146 -11.21 13.80 66.07
N GLN A 147 -11.31 12.54 66.55
CA GLN A 147 -10.18 11.64 66.92
C GLN A 147 -10.69 10.36 67.69
N GLU A 148 -9.78 9.40 67.95
CA GLU A 148 -9.75 8.44 69.09
C GLU A 148 -10.40 7.01 69.09
N ARG A 149 -9.58 6.06 69.61
CA ARG A 149 -9.84 4.85 70.46
C ARG A 149 -10.37 3.50 69.91
N PHE A 150 -9.40 2.62 69.62
CA PHE A 150 -9.12 1.30 70.26
C PHE A 150 -10.22 0.50 71.01
N ALA A 151 -10.30 -0.82 70.73
CA ALA A 151 -10.63 -1.86 71.72
C ALA A 151 -10.10 -3.29 71.37
N ILE A 152 -9.23 -3.83 72.25
CA ILE A 152 -9.16 -5.24 72.74
C ILE A 152 -8.94 -6.44 71.75
N LEU A 153 -7.67 -6.90 71.70
CA LEU A 153 -7.11 -8.28 71.92
C LEU A 153 -8.03 -9.55 71.86
N PRO A 154 -7.53 -10.73 71.39
CA PRO A 154 -6.56 -11.50 72.21
C PRO A 154 -5.47 -12.35 71.51
N LYS A 155 -4.37 -12.55 72.26
CA LYS A 155 -3.30 -13.59 72.20
C LYS A 155 -2.23 -13.45 71.09
N CYS A 156 -0.96 -13.15 71.43
CA CYS A 156 0.08 -13.96 72.14
C CYS A 156 0.85 -14.88 71.16
N THR A 157 2.17 -15.10 71.20
CA THR A 157 3.32 -14.75 72.10
C THR A 157 4.61 -15.08 71.28
N ASP A 158 5.84 -14.57 71.41
CA ASP A 158 6.60 -13.56 72.22
C ASP A 158 8.03 -13.45 71.54
N PHE A 159 9.06 -12.63 71.85
CA PHE A 159 9.39 -11.59 72.86
C PHE A 159 10.62 -10.73 72.38
N ASP A 160 10.80 -9.52 72.92
CA ASP A 160 11.99 -8.88 73.58
C ASP A 160 13.45 -9.12 73.08
N ASP A 161 14.42 -8.17 73.15
CA ASP A 161 14.40 -6.75 73.58
C ASP A 161 15.54 -5.88 72.95
N ILE A 162 15.53 -4.59 73.26
CA ILE A 162 16.45 -3.49 72.88
C ILE A 162 17.69 -3.41 73.79
N ASN A 163 18.87 -2.97 73.29
CA ASN A 163 19.67 -1.95 74.00
C ASN A 163 20.85 -1.21 73.30
N HIS A 164 21.08 -0.01 73.85
CA HIS A 164 22.27 0.87 73.85
C HIS A 164 22.76 1.69 72.63
N LEU A 165 23.27 2.88 72.96
CA LEU A 165 23.69 3.96 72.05
C LEU A 165 25.22 4.08 71.89
N ARG A 166 25.62 4.56 70.71
CA ARG A 166 26.70 5.54 70.40
C ARG A 166 28.10 5.42 71.05
N ALA A 167 29.08 5.72 70.19
CA ALA A 167 30.49 6.06 70.47
C ALA A 167 31.40 4.83 70.72
N LYS A 168 32.71 4.85 70.38
CA LYS A 168 33.58 5.99 70.02
C LYS A 168 34.80 5.50 69.18
N LYS A 169 35.31 6.36 68.30
CA LYS A 169 36.72 6.43 67.79
C LYS A 169 37.40 5.19 67.14
N ALA A 170 37.76 5.39 65.87
CA ALA A 170 39.15 5.47 65.35
C ALA A 170 40.01 4.21 65.03
N VAL A 171 40.49 4.21 63.77
CA VAL A 171 41.89 3.93 63.34
C VAL A 171 42.34 2.46 63.15
N SER A 172 43.34 2.34 62.25
CA SER A 172 44.07 1.20 61.69
C SER A 172 44.70 0.20 62.71
N CYS A 173 45.24 -0.97 62.33
CA CYS A 173 45.72 -1.45 61.02
C CYS A 173 45.75 -2.99 60.90
N GLU A 174 46.20 -3.48 59.73
CA GLU A 174 46.99 -4.72 59.52
C GLU A 174 46.46 -6.13 59.89
N ASP A 175 46.19 -6.88 58.81
CA ASP A 175 46.94 -8.08 58.39
C ASP A 175 46.49 -9.55 58.71
N SER A 176 46.82 -10.40 57.75
CA SER A 176 47.02 -11.87 57.80
C SER A 176 45.83 -12.87 57.93
N LYS A 177 45.49 -13.45 56.76
CA LYS A 177 45.27 -14.91 56.49
C LYS A 177 44.14 -15.63 57.26
N SER A 178 43.14 -16.21 56.59
CA SER A 178 43.35 -17.52 55.91
C SER A 178 42.14 -18.03 55.10
N HIS A 179 42.46 -18.89 54.12
CA HIS A 179 41.63 -19.88 53.40
C HIS A 179 40.32 -20.33 54.10
N ILE A 180 39.16 -20.43 53.42
CA ILE A 180 38.84 -21.49 52.43
C ILE A 180 37.57 -21.14 51.59
N SER A 181 37.38 -21.86 50.48
CA SER A 181 36.34 -21.66 49.47
C SER A 181 34.88 -21.90 49.91
N GLN A 182 33.96 -21.09 49.37
CA GLN A 182 32.67 -21.57 48.87
C GLN A 182 32.53 -21.24 47.38
N LYS A 183 31.59 -21.90 46.69
CA LYS A 183 31.56 -21.98 45.22
C LYS A 183 30.13 -21.80 44.68
N ASP A 184 30.06 -21.21 43.49
CA ASP A 184 28.94 -21.27 42.53
C ASP A 184 27.54 -20.80 42.99
N LYS A 185 27.20 -19.54 42.66
CA LYS A 185 25.96 -19.24 41.90
C LYS A 185 25.93 -17.83 41.29
N THR A 186 25.74 -17.79 39.97
CA THR A 186 25.11 -16.75 39.11
C THR A 186 25.28 -15.27 39.51
N LEU A 187 26.08 -14.46 38.77
CA LEU A 187 25.76 -13.86 37.45
C LEU A 187 24.70 -12.73 37.49
N SER A 188 25.18 -11.51 37.75
CA SER A 188 24.72 -10.28 37.07
C SER A 188 25.94 -9.35 36.90
N ASP A 189 25.78 -8.34 36.03
CA ASP A 189 26.64 -7.15 35.89
C ASP A 189 28.11 -7.32 35.47
N LEU A 190 28.46 -6.74 34.32
CA LEU A 190 29.25 -5.49 34.27
C LEU A 190 29.57 -5.04 32.82
N ASN A 191 29.21 -3.78 32.52
CA ASN A 191 30.01 -2.90 31.68
C ASN A 191 30.80 -2.01 32.65
N PRO A 192 32.07 -1.62 32.38
CA PRO A 192 32.32 -0.59 31.36
C PRO A 192 33.65 -0.78 30.59
N PHE A 193 34.02 0.20 29.74
CA PHE A 193 35.22 1.04 29.93
C PHE A 193 35.35 2.12 28.83
N GLY A 194 36.01 3.25 29.14
CA GLY A 194 36.30 4.29 28.16
C GLY A 194 36.99 5.55 28.72
N SER A 195 38.33 5.56 28.71
CA SER A 195 39.23 6.72 28.92
C SER A 195 40.71 6.25 28.83
N SER A 196 41.74 7.06 28.59
CA SER A 196 41.88 8.31 27.81
C SER A 196 43.38 8.71 27.71
N HIS A 197 43.80 9.34 26.60
CA HIS A 197 45.03 10.13 26.40
C HIS A 197 46.46 9.49 26.43
N MET A 198 47.14 9.65 25.28
CA MET A 198 48.51 10.15 25.04
C MET A 198 49.71 9.79 25.95
N GLY A 199 50.80 9.35 25.30
CA GLY A 199 52.18 9.40 25.79
C GLY A 199 53.15 8.72 24.82
N ASP A 200 54.19 9.43 24.36
CA ASP A 200 55.29 8.86 23.55
C ASP A 200 56.25 8.03 24.41
N ASP A 201 56.87 6.98 23.85
CA ASP A 201 58.29 7.05 23.45
C ASP A 201 58.73 5.82 22.59
N ASN A 202 59.94 5.88 22.05
CA ASN A 202 60.54 4.92 21.13
C ASN A 202 61.18 3.71 21.81
N LEU A 203 61.09 2.54 21.18
CA LEU A 203 62.20 1.57 21.18
C LEU A 203 62.06 0.52 20.06
N GLN A 204 62.96 0.55 19.08
CA GLN A 204 63.08 -0.49 18.06
C GLN A 204 63.72 -1.77 18.64
N LYS A 205 63.12 -2.94 18.41
CA LYS A 205 63.83 -4.22 18.35
C LYS A 205 63.31 -5.11 17.22
N THR A 206 64.23 -5.61 16.41
CA THR A 206 64.01 -6.52 15.28
C THR A 206 64.01 -7.98 15.73
N SER A 207 63.07 -8.79 15.24
CA SER A 207 63.17 -10.26 15.23
C SER A 207 62.20 -10.88 14.22
N ASP A 208 62.69 -11.72 13.31
CA ASP A 208 61.86 -12.34 12.26
C ASP A 208 60.80 -13.31 12.81
N PRO A 209 59.56 -13.30 12.28
CA PRO A 209 58.53 -14.25 12.66
C PRO A 209 58.74 -15.61 11.98
N LYS A 210 59.46 -16.53 12.64
CA LYS A 210 59.38 -17.96 12.28
C LYS A 210 57.93 -18.46 12.47
N PRO A 211 57.36 -19.22 11.51
CA PRO A 211 55.93 -19.54 11.50
C PRO A 211 55.55 -20.52 12.61
N SER A 212 54.90 -20.02 13.66
CA SER A 212 54.38 -20.87 14.74
C SER A 212 52.99 -21.44 14.37
N ASN A 213 52.98 -22.69 13.94
CA ASN A 213 51.75 -23.41 13.56
C ASN A 213 50.87 -23.68 14.80
N LYS A 214 49.92 -22.78 15.09
CA LYS A 214 48.82 -23.02 16.05
C LYS A 214 47.49 -22.59 15.43
N ARG A 215 46.76 -23.54 14.85
CA ARG A 215 45.34 -23.36 14.48
C ARG A 215 44.49 -23.29 15.75
N THR A 216 44.28 -22.09 16.28
CA THR A 216 43.15 -21.80 17.15
C THR A 216 41.86 -22.11 16.38
N LYS A 217 41.14 -23.16 16.80
CA LYS A 217 39.78 -23.40 16.28
C LYS A 217 38.88 -22.28 16.81
N SER A 218 38.26 -21.51 15.92
CA SER A 218 37.16 -20.63 16.30
C SER A 218 36.05 -21.43 16.96
N ILE A 219 35.40 -20.84 17.97
CA ILE A 219 34.22 -21.43 18.62
C ILE A 219 33.00 -21.36 17.67
N TYR A 220 32.96 -20.34 16.82
CA TYR A 220 31.95 -20.17 15.78
C TYR A 220 32.24 -21.01 14.54
N THR A 221 31.19 -21.62 14.00
CA THR A 221 31.19 -22.26 12.68
C THR A 221 31.41 -21.22 11.56
N PRO A 222 31.85 -21.65 10.36
CA PRO A 222 32.07 -20.72 9.23
C PRO A 222 30.82 -19.93 8.81
N LEU A 223 29.61 -20.47 9.03
CA LEU A 223 28.36 -19.78 8.69
C LEU A 223 27.98 -18.74 9.76
N GLU A 224 28.22 -19.03 11.05
CA GLU A 224 28.03 -18.07 12.13
C GLU A 224 29.00 -16.89 12.00
N LEU A 225 30.26 -17.12 11.60
CA LEU A 225 31.21 -16.04 11.31
C LEU A 225 30.73 -15.13 10.17
N GLN A 226 30.24 -15.71 9.07
CA GLN A 226 29.69 -14.97 7.93
C GLN A 226 28.40 -14.20 8.31
N TYR A 227 27.58 -14.74 9.21
CA TYR A 227 26.43 -14.02 9.78
C TYR A 227 26.88 -12.83 10.64
N ILE A 228 27.85 -13.03 11.54
CA ILE A 228 28.38 -11.97 12.43
C ILE A 228 28.95 -10.80 11.59
N GLU A 229 29.73 -11.10 10.54
CA GLU A 229 30.29 -10.10 9.61
C GLU A 229 29.18 -9.24 8.96
N LEU A 230 28.14 -9.87 8.41
CA LEU A 230 27.02 -9.16 7.78
C LEU A 230 26.16 -8.40 8.80
N LYS A 231 25.92 -8.97 9.99
CA LYS A 231 25.15 -8.33 11.08
C LYS A 231 25.88 -7.13 11.68
N GLN A 232 27.22 -7.12 11.70
CA GLN A 232 27.98 -5.93 12.12
C GLN A 232 27.78 -4.73 11.20
N GLN A 233 27.55 -4.96 9.89
CA GLN A 233 27.27 -3.93 8.89
C GLN A 233 25.82 -3.44 8.91
N GLN A 234 24.88 -4.26 9.41
CA GLN A 234 23.43 -4.03 9.39
C GLN A 234 22.79 -4.52 10.71
N LYS A 235 23.09 -3.83 11.82
CA LYS A 235 22.70 -4.27 13.17
C LYS A 235 21.19 -4.16 13.42
N ASP A 236 20.55 -3.16 12.82
CA ASP A 236 19.14 -2.80 12.95
C ASP A 236 18.20 -3.56 11.99
N ALA A 237 18.76 -4.33 11.05
CA ALA A 237 18.01 -5.16 10.12
C ALA A 237 17.95 -6.62 10.57
N ILE A 238 16.78 -7.26 10.49
CA ILE A 238 16.62 -8.71 10.67
C ILE A 238 17.14 -9.42 9.42
N LEU A 239 18.12 -10.31 9.56
CA LEU A 239 18.78 -10.97 8.42
C LEU A 239 18.15 -12.33 8.09
N CYS A 240 17.54 -12.42 6.91
CA CYS A 240 17.15 -13.67 6.27
C CYS A 240 18.36 -14.24 5.51
N VAL A 241 19.05 -15.25 6.05
CA VAL A 241 20.28 -15.81 5.46
C VAL A 241 20.00 -17.10 4.67
N GLU A 242 20.22 -17.09 3.35
CA GLU A 242 19.98 -18.23 2.47
C GLU A 242 20.94 -19.40 2.75
N CYS A 243 20.38 -20.57 3.02
CA CYS A 243 21.10 -21.77 3.43
C CYS A 243 20.55 -22.99 2.66
N GLY A 244 20.86 -23.05 1.36
CA GLY A 244 20.22 -23.99 0.43
C GLY A 244 18.73 -23.66 0.23
N TYR A 245 17.85 -24.65 0.31
CA TYR A 245 16.41 -24.51 0.03
C TYR A 245 15.60 -23.69 1.07
N LYS A 246 16.27 -23.03 2.04
CA LYS A 246 15.64 -22.31 3.14
C LYS A 246 16.47 -21.12 3.61
N TYR A 247 15.80 -20.09 4.10
CA TYR A 247 16.42 -19.00 4.86
C TYR A 247 16.51 -19.38 6.34
N ARG A 248 17.61 -19.01 7.01
CA ARG A 248 17.81 -19.11 8.46
C ARG A 248 17.90 -17.72 9.08
N PHE A 249 17.48 -17.62 10.33
CA PHE A 249 17.67 -16.47 11.23
C PHE A 249 18.58 -16.90 12.38
N PHE A 250 19.34 -15.99 13.00
CA PHE A 250 20.32 -16.31 14.05
C PHE A 250 20.30 -15.31 15.22
N GLY A 251 20.40 -15.80 16.46
CA GLY A 251 20.37 -14.98 17.68
C GLY A 251 19.03 -14.27 17.86
N GLU A 252 19.09 -12.99 18.21
CA GLU A 252 17.92 -12.10 18.36
C GLU A 252 16.97 -12.15 17.14
N ASP A 253 17.52 -12.22 15.93
CA ASP A 253 16.72 -12.31 14.69
C ASP A 253 15.87 -13.60 14.65
N ALA A 254 16.34 -14.70 15.27
CA ALA A 254 15.58 -15.95 15.36
C ALA A 254 14.49 -15.90 16.42
N GLU A 255 14.70 -15.16 17.51
CA GLU A 255 13.73 -14.98 18.60
C GLU A 255 12.59 -14.05 18.15
N ILE A 256 12.93 -12.93 17.50
CA ILE A 256 11.94 -12.04 16.86
C ILE A 256 11.17 -12.80 15.77
N ALA A 257 11.87 -13.57 14.92
CA ALA A 257 11.22 -14.40 13.91
C ALA A 257 10.28 -15.43 14.55
N ALA A 258 10.65 -16.08 15.66
CA ALA A 258 9.79 -17.03 16.35
C ALA A 258 8.51 -16.38 16.89
N GLN A 259 8.64 -15.23 17.56
CA GLN A 259 7.52 -14.46 18.10
C GLN A 259 6.57 -13.97 16.98
N GLU A 260 7.10 -13.21 16.02
CA GLU A 260 6.29 -12.48 15.04
C GLU A 260 5.84 -13.31 13.84
N LEU A 261 6.53 -14.42 13.53
CA LEU A 261 6.14 -15.35 12.46
C LEU A 261 5.41 -16.60 12.96
N ASN A 262 5.40 -16.85 14.28
CA ASN A 262 4.88 -18.04 14.94
C ASN A 262 5.57 -19.33 14.47
N ILE A 263 6.90 -19.32 14.53
CA ILE A 263 7.76 -20.46 14.19
C ILE A 263 8.65 -20.85 15.37
N TYR A 264 9.19 -22.06 15.39
CA TYR A 264 10.08 -22.50 16.47
C TYR A 264 11.51 -22.00 16.28
N CYS A 265 12.06 -21.29 17.26
CA CYS A 265 13.50 -21.10 17.45
C CYS A 265 14.05 -22.11 18.47
N HIS A 266 15.30 -22.54 18.30
CA HIS A 266 16.03 -23.38 19.24
C HIS A 266 17.53 -23.09 19.16
N LEU A 267 18.28 -23.37 20.23
CA LEU A 267 19.73 -23.20 20.22
C LEU A 267 20.38 -24.24 19.28
N ASP A 268 21.08 -23.75 18.25
CA ASP A 268 21.92 -24.55 17.36
C ASP A 268 23.34 -23.96 17.39
N HIS A 269 24.31 -24.76 17.79
CA HIS A 269 25.68 -24.32 18.08
C HIS A 269 25.73 -23.14 19.06
N ASN A 270 26.04 -21.92 18.61
CA ASN A 270 26.21 -20.75 19.48
C ASN A 270 25.01 -19.81 19.48
N PHE A 271 24.01 -20.01 18.62
CA PHE A 271 22.89 -19.07 18.43
C PHE A 271 21.52 -19.75 18.43
N MET A 272 20.52 -19.06 18.99
CA MET A 272 19.12 -19.37 18.70
C MET A 272 18.88 -19.29 17.19
N THR A 273 18.21 -20.28 16.62
CA THR A 273 17.98 -20.38 15.18
C THR A 273 16.55 -20.77 14.84
N ALA A 274 15.96 -20.06 13.88
CA ALA A 274 14.71 -20.38 13.20
C ALA A 274 14.95 -20.49 11.68
N SER A 275 14.00 -21.08 10.92
CA SER A 275 14.15 -21.18 9.45
C SER A 275 12.82 -21.26 8.70
N ILE A 276 12.80 -20.77 7.46
CA ILE A 276 11.64 -20.76 6.55
C ILE A 276 12.04 -21.22 5.13
N PRO A 277 11.16 -21.90 4.36
CA PRO A 277 11.48 -22.27 2.97
C PRO A 277 11.71 -21.05 2.08
N THR A 278 12.59 -21.14 1.07
CA THR A 278 12.86 -20.02 0.13
C THR A 278 11.58 -19.51 -0.54
N HIS A 279 10.72 -20.39 -1.03
CA HIS A 279 9.43 -20.06 -1.65
C HIS A 279 8.39 -19.41 -0.70
N ARG A 280 8.71 -19.22 0.58
CA ARG A 280 7.88 -18.51 1.56
C ARG A 280 8.43 -17.14 1.96
N LEU A 281 9.60 -16.74 1.45
CA LEU A 281 10.28 -15.49 1.80
C LEU A 281 9.32 -14.28 1.83
N PHE A 282 8.61 -14.03 0.72
CA PHE A 282 7.70 -12.90 0.57
C PHE A 282 6.69 -12.76 1.72
N VAL A 283 6.12 -13.87 2.21
CA VAL A 283 5.13 -13.87 3.30
C VAL A 283 5.76 -13.43 4.62
N HIS A 284 6.96 -13.93 4.92
CA HIS A 284 7.61 -13.70 6.20
C HIS A 284 8.29 -12.33 6.24
N VAL A 285 8.92 -11.89 5.14
CA VAL A 285 9.43 -10.52 5.00
C VAL A 285 8.30 -9.50 5.18
N ARG A 286 7.16 -9.68 4.49
CA ARG A 286 6.02 -8.75 4.60
C ARG A 286 5.39 -8.71 5.99
N ARG A 287 5.35 -9.84 6.72
CA ARG A 287 4.93 -9.86 8.14
C ARG A 287 5.85 -9.04 9.04
N LEU A 288 7.17 -9.22 8.92
CA LEU A 288 8.15 -8.46 9.72
C LEU A 288 8.14 -6.96 9.36
N VAL A 289 8.05 -6.62 8.07
CA VAL A 289 7.96 -5.23 7.61
C VAL A 289 6.66 -4.56 8.07
N ALA A 290 5.52 -5.27 8.07
CA ALA A 290 4.26 -4.75 8.62
C ALA A 290 4.39 -4.42 10.13
N LYS A 291 5.10 -5.24 10.90
CA LYS A 291 5.44 -4.94 12.32
C LYS A 291 6.43 -3.79 12.50
N GLY A 292 7.03 -3.28 11.42
CA GLY A 292 7.92 -2.12 11.41
C GLY A 292 9.42 -2.42 11.44
N TYR A 293 9.82 -3.69 11.32
CA TYR A 293 11.23 -4.06 11.25
C TYR A 293 11.84 -3.75 9.87
N LYS A 294 13.14 -3.38 9.85
CA LYS A 294 13.97 -3.43 8.63
C LYS A 294 14.38 -4.88 8.42
N VAL A 295 14.29 -5.39 7.20
CA VAL A 295 14.58 -6.80 6.88
C VAL A 295 15.61 -6.88 5.74
N GLY A 296 16.73 -7.55 5.98
CA GLY A 296 17.77 -7.80 4.99
C GLY A 296 17.68 -9.21 4.41
N VAL A 297 17.66 -9.33 3.09
CA VAL A 297 17.71 -10.62 2.39
C VAL A 297 19.14 -10.88 1.92
N VAL A 298 19.75 -11.91 2.48
CA VAL A 298 21.12 -12.33 2.20
C VAL A 298 21.09 -13.61 1.37
N LYS A 299 21.52 -13.52 0.11
CA LYS A 299 21.54 -14.63 -0.86
C LYS A 299 22.96 -15.17 -1.08
N GLN A 300 23.03 -16.39 -1.59
CA GLN A 300 24.27 -17.01 -2.03
C GLN A 300 24.75 -16.38 -3.35
N THR A 301 26.05 -16.07 -3.46
CA THR A 301 26.62 -15.36 -4.63
C THR A 301 27.27 -16.28 -5.66
N GLU A 302 27.35 -17.58 -5.38
CA GLU A 302 27.98 -18.58 -6.25
C GLU A 302 27.16 -19.87 -6.28
N THR A 303 27.16 -20.52 -7.43
CA THR A 303 26.40 -21.75 -7.72
C THR A 303 27.28 -22.99 -7.58
N ALA A 304 26.67 -24.18 -7.50
CA ALA A 304 27.35 -25.37 -6.98
C ALA A 304 28.38 -25.98 -7.96
N ALA A 305 28.09 -26.02 -9.26
CA ALA A 305 28.99 -26.57 -10.26
C ALA A 305 30.16 -25.63 -10.58
N LEU A 306 29.92 -24.31 -10.63
CA LEU A 306 30.96 -23.29 -10.80
C LEU A 306 31.87 -23.20 -9.56
N LYS A 307 31.31 -23.17 -8.34
CA LYS A 307 32.10 -23.17 -7.09
C LYS A 307 33.02 -24.40 -7.00
N ALA A 308 32.61 -25.56 -7.52
CA ALA A 308 33.44 -26.77 -7.50
C ALA A 308 34.73 -26.66 -8.34
N VAL A 309 34.81 -25.70 -9.28
CA VAL A 309 36.00 -25.41 -10.11
C VAL A 309 36.82 -24.26 -9.54
N GLY A 310 36.16 -23.21 -9.06
CA GLY A 310 36.82 -21.98 -8.62
C GLY A 310 37.81 -22.14 -7.45
N ASP A 311 38.67 -21.14 -7.27
CA ASP A 311 39.76 -21.15 -6.28
C ASP A 311 39.27 -21.43 -4.85
N ASN A 312 38.07 -20.96 -4.53
CA ASN A 312 37.45 -21.15 -3.22
C ASN A 312 36.79 -22.52 -3.01
N ARG A 313 36.87 -23.48 -3.94
CA ARG A 313 36.06 -24.72 -3.97
C ARG A 313 35.83 -25.43 -2.63
N SER A 314 36.83 -25.47 -1.74
CA SER A 314 36.76 -26.10 -0.41
C SER A 314 36.18 -25.24 0.73
N SER A 315 35.85 -23.96 0.48
CA SER A 315 35.23 -23.04 1.44
C SER A 315 33.72 -23.27 1.60
N LEU A 316 33.12 -22.60 2.60
CA LEU A 316 31.68 -22.34 2.62
C LEU A 316 31.27 -21.48 1.41
N PHE A 317 30.01 -21.58 0.99
CA PHE A 317 29.41 -20.71 -0.03
C PHE A 317 29.52 -19.22 0.34
N SER A 318 29.97 -18.40 -0.61
CA SER A 318 29.93 -16.94 -0.51
C SER A 318 28.49 -16.40 -0.49
N ARG A 319 28.28 -15.28 0.22
CA ARG A 319 26.98 -14.61 0.42
C ARG A 319 27.15 -13.10 0.45
N LYS A 320 26.09 -12.38 0.06
CA LYS A 320 25.97 -10.93 0.31
C LYS A 320 24.53 -10.54 0.62
N LEU A 321 24.35 -9.40 1.28
CA LEU A 321 23.08 -8.70 1.32
C LEU A 321 22.69 -8.30 -0.13
N THR A 322 21.50 -8.69 -0.58
CA THR A 322 21.01 -8.39 -1.94
C THR A 322 19.87 -7.38 -1.96
N ALA A 323 19.10 -7.28 -0.87
CA ALA A 323 18.06 -6.28 -0.71
C ALA A 323 17.79 -5.99 0.77
N LEU A 324 17.38 -4.76 1.04
CA LEU A 324 16.73 -4.34 2.29
C LEU A 324 15.26 -4.05 2.01
N TYR A 325 14.41 -4.23 3.03
CA TYR A 325 12.98 -3.95 2.97
C TYR A 325 12.49 -3.28 4.25
N THR A 326 11.67 -2.24 4.09
CA THR A 326 10.97 -1.46 5.12
C THR A 326 9.57 -1.09 4.62
N LYS A 327 8.77 -0.36 5.42
CA LYS A 327 7.35 -0.08 5.11
C LYS A 327 7.14 0.70 3.81
N SER A 328 8.11 1.51 3.38
CA SER A 328 8.02 2.27 2.12
C SER A 328 8.71 1.60 0.91
N THR A 329 9.52 0.56 1.12
CA THR A 329 10.51 0.04 0.14
C THR A 329 10.24 -1.38 -0.37
N LEU A 330 8.98 -1.87 -0.30
CA LEU A 330 8.58 -3.22 -0.75
C LEU A 330 8.60 -3.40 -2.29
N ILE A 331 9.80 -3.36 -2.89
CA ILE A 331 10.03 -3.39 -4.34
C ILE A 331 10.91 -4.58 -4.71
N GLY A 332 10.33 -5.55 -5.43
CA GLY A 332 11.04 -6.61 -6.14
C GLY A 332 10.39 -7.99 -6.06
N GLU A 333 10.86 -8.92 -6.91
CA GLU A 333 10.30 -10.27 -7.04
C GLU A 333 10.31 -11.11 -5.75
N ASP A 334 11.23 -10.83 -4.82
CA ASP A 334 11.32 -11.48 -3.50
C ASP A 334 10.13 -11.16 -2.55
N VAL A 335 9.37 -10.09 -2.82
CA VAL A 335 8.27 -9.61 -1.95
C VAL A 335 6.94 -9.39 -2.68
N ASN A 336 6.96 -9.24 -4.01
CA ASN A 336 5.79 -8.94 -4.84
C ASN A 336 5.41 -10.14 -5.73
N PRO A 337 4.76 -11.19 -5.19
CA PRO A 337 4.24 -12.28 -6.01
C PRO A 337 3.06 -11.79 -6.88
N LEU A 338 2.86 -12.45 -8.02
CA LEU A 338 1.62 -12.33 -8.78
C LEU A 338 0.51 -13.12 -8.10
N VAL A 339 -0.61 -12.46 -7.78
CA VAL A 339 -1.77 -13.04 -7.10
C VAL A 339 -2.97 -12.99 -8.03
N LYS A 340 -3.85 -13.99 -7.93
CA LYS A 340 -5.15 -13.98 -8.59
C LYS A 340 -6.20 -13.38 -7.67
N LEU A 341 -6.73 -12.19 -8.00
CA LEU A 341 -7.96 -11.65 -7.43
C LEU A 341 -9.06 -11.80 -8.48
N ASP A 342 -10.08 -12.60 -8.20
CA ASP A 342 -11.34 -12.68 -8.98
C ASP A 342 -11.14 -12.74 -10.51
N ASP A 343 -10.38 -13.76 -10.93
CA ASP A 343 -9.88 -14.05 -12.29
C ASP A 343 -8.94 -13.00 -12.92
N ALA A 344 -8.66 -11.88 -12.27
CA ALA A 344 -7.59 -10.95 -12.65
C ALA A 344 -6.25 -11.40 -12.04
N VAL A 345 -5.15 -11.27 -12.78
CA VAL A 345 -3.79 -11.41 -12.25
C VAL A 345 -3.27 -10.02 -11.92
N ASN A 346 -2.98 -9.76 -10.64
CA ASN A 346 -2.46 -8.49 -10.16
C ASN A 346 -1.16 -8.69 -9.37
N VAL A 347 -0.35 -7.64 -9.27
CA VAL A 347 0.68 -7.53 -8.23
C VAL A 347 -0.05 -7.27 -6.91
N ASP A 348 0.25 -8.06 -5.88
CA ASP A 348 -0.47 -8.04 -4.62
C ASP A 348 -0.53 -6.64 -3.97
N ASP A 349 -1.70 -6.25 -3.46
CA ASP A 349 -1.98 -4.89 -3.00
C ASP A 349 -1.22 -4.54 -1.69
N ILE A 350 -1.09 -3.23 -1.43
CA ILE A 350 -0.38 -2.73 -0.26
C ILE A 350 -1.17 -3.07 1.00
N MET A 351 -0.50 -3.60 2.04
CA MET A 351 -1.15 -4.11 3.26
C MET A 351 -1.71 -3.02 4.20
N THR A 352 -1.57 -1.75 3.87
CA THR A 352 -2.03 -0.60 4.66
C THR A 352 -3.42 -0.15 4.25
N ASP A 353 -4.23 0.31 5.21
CA ASP A 353 -5.56 0.90 4.91
C ASP A 353 -5.43 2.14 3.99
N THR A 354 -4.32 2.85 4.17
CA THR A 354 -3.87 3.93 3.29
C THR A 354 -3.38 3.35 1.96
N SER A 355 -3.96 3.78 0.83
CA SER A 355 -3.60 3.34 -0.53
C SER A 355 -2.25 3.86 -1.07
N THR A 356 -1.37 4.34 -0.19
CA THR A 356 -0.09 5.01 -0.50
C THR A 356 0.95 4.70 0.57
N SER A 357 2.19 4.39 0.15
CA SER A 357 3.31 3.97 1.00
C SER A 357 4.46 4.99 0.97
N PHE A 358 4.16 6.24 1.36
CA PHE A 358 5.16 7.32 1.37
C PHE A 358 6.22 7.14 2.47
N LEU A 359 7.48 7.28 2.06
CA LEU A 359 8.61 7.70 2.90
C LEU A 359 8.60 9.24 2.96
N LEU A 360 8.69 9.85 4.15
CA LEU A 360 8.77 11.30 4.30
C LEU A 360 10.00 11.70 5.11
N CYS A 361 10.92 12.43 4.50
CA CYS A 361 12.04 13.06 5.18
C CYS A 361 11.68 14.48 5.60
N ILE A 362 12.11 14.86 6.82
CA ILE A 362 11.83 16.17 7.42
C ILE A 362 13.15 16.77 7.92
N CYS A 363 13.47 17.99 7.48
CA CYS A 363 14.60 18.77 7.97
C CYS A 363 14.13 20.14 8.48
N GLU A 364 14.62 20.55 9.66
CA GLU A 364 14.36 21.88 10.23
C GLU A 364 15.61 22.77 10.18
N ASN A 365 15.51 23.96 9.57
CA ASN A 365 16.62 24.92 9.55
C ASN A 365 16.60 25.81 10.80
N LYS A 366 17.73 25.80 11.54
CA LYS A 366 17.96 26.53 12.79
C LYS A 366 18.68 27.88 12.58
N GLU A 367 18.93 28.32 11.34
CA GLU A 367 19.66 29.56 11.00
C GLU A 367 18.88 30.87 11.24
N ASN A 368 17.54 30.86 11.26
CA ASN A 368 16.72 32.06 11.49
C ASN A 368 16.70 32.49 12.97
N VAL A 369 17.87 32.91 13.48
CA VAL A 369 18.17 33.17 14.89
C VAL A 369 17.24 34.22 15.55
N LYS A 370 16.68 35.17 14.79
CA LYS A 370 15.86 36.27 15.34
C LYS A 370 14.53 35.82 15.96
N ASP A 371 13.90 34.75 15.45
CA ASP A 371 12.59 34.27 15.94
C ASP A 371 12.66 33.11 16.94
N LYS A 372 13.86 32.64 17.32
CA LYS A 372 14.03 31.51 18.25
C LYS A 372 13.32 31.67 19.60
N LYS A 373 13.02 32.90 20.02
CA LYS A 373 12.25 33.21 21.24
C LYS A 373 10.73 32.94 21.14
N LYS A 374 10.20 32.60 19.96
CA LYS A 374 8.77 32.31 19.71
C LYS A 374 8.47 30.86 19.30
N GLY A 375 9.48 30.03 19.07
CA GLY A 375 9.32 28.63 18.64
C GLY A 375 9.03 28.43 17.15
N ASN A 376 8.94 29.52 16.36
CA ASN A 376 8.83 29.45 14.91
C ASN A 376 10.10 28.83 14.29
N ILE A 377 9.94 28.00 13.27
CA ILE A 377 11.04 27.34 12.56
C ILE A 377 10.73 27.23 11.07
N PHE A 378 11.74 26.97 10.24
CA PHE A 378 11.56 26.74 8.80
C PHE A 378 11.83 25.27 8.48
N PHE A 379 10.90 24.62 7.79
CA PHE A 379 11.00 23.23 7.37
C PHE A 379 11.25 23.11 5.87
N GLY A 380 12.02 22.08 5.51
CA GLY A 380 12.01 21.49 4.18
C GLY A 380 11.69 20.01 4.32
N ILE A 381 10.79 19.52 3.47
CA ILE A 381 10.38 18.11 3.45
C ILE A 381 10.55 17.53 2.05
N VAL A 382 10.90 16.24 1.99
CA VAL A 382 10.97 15.46 0.76
C VAL A 382 10.25 14.13 0.99
N GLY A 383 9.12 13.96 0.31
CA GLY A 383 8.34 12.73 0.29
C GLY A 383 8.62 11.91 -0.96
N VAL A 384 8.88 10.62 -0.81
CA VAL A 384 9.06 9.69 -1.94
C VAL A 384 8.13 8.50 -1.76
N GLN A 385 7.49 8.04 -2.82
CA GLN A 385 6.81 6.76 -2.86
C GLN A 385 7.53 5.83 -3.85
N PRO A 386 8.51 5.00 -3.39
CA PRO A 386 9.25 4.09 -4.26
C PRO A 386 8.35 3.11 -5.03
N ALA A 387 7.16 2.81 -4.47
CA ALA A 387 6.14 1.99 -5.13
C ALA A 387 5.56 2.60 -6.41
N THR A 388 5.64 3.91 -6.64
CA THR A 388 5.10 4.56 -7.86
C THR A 388 6.06 5.58 -8.47
N GLY A 389 7.31 5.64 -8.00
CA GLY A 389 8.31 6.60 -8.46
C GLY A 389 7.93 8.06 -8.26
N GLU A 390 6.95 8.35 -7.40
CA GLU A 390 6.50 9.72 -7.14
C GLU A 390 7.43 10.40 -6.14
N VAL A 391 7.87 11.61 -6.49
CA VAL A 391 8.72 12.48 -5.65
C VAL A 391 8.02 13.81 -5.43
N VAL A 392 7.90 14.17 -4.16
CA VAL A 392 7.18 15.33 -3.64
C VAL A 392 8.13 16.12 -2.75
N PHE A 393 8.07 17.46 -2.79
CA PHE A 393 8.80 18.32 -1.86
C PHE A 393 7.95 19.49 -1.40
N ASP A 394 8.29 20.09 -0.27
CA ASP A 394 7.67 21.32 0.22
C ASP A 394 8.63 22.09 1.13
N SER A 395 8.46 23.40 1.23
CA SER A 395 9.22 24.26 2.13
C SER A 395 8.31 25.34 2.72
N PHE A 396 8.27 25.45 4.05
CA PHE A 396 7.33 26.33 4.75
C PHE A 396 7.88 26.77 6.12
N GLN A 397 7.42 27.92 6.59
CA GLN A 397 7.59 28.33 8.00
C GLN A 397 6.45 27.77 8.83
N ASP A 398 6.75 27.27 10.03
CA ASP A 398 5.78 26.69 10.95
C ASP A 398 5.96 27.28 12.37
N SER A 399 4.89 27.27 13.16
CA SER A 399 4.84 27.84 14.50
C SER A 399 5.11 26.77 15.58
N ALA A 400 5.07 27.15 16.86
CA ALA A 400 5.25 26.22 17.98
C ALA A 400 4.16 25.12 18.07
N SER A 401 3.01 25.30 17.39
CA SER A 401 1.97 24.27 17.25
C SER A 401 2.39 23.08 16.37
N ARG A 402 3.25 23.35 15.36
CA ARG A 402 3.64 22.44 14.26
C ARG A 402 2.46 22.05 13.34
N SER A 403 1.51 22.96 13.13
CA SER A 403 0.25 22.71 12.41
C SER A 403 0.42 22.58 10.89
N GLU A 404 1.34 23.31 10.27
CA GLU A 404 1.64 23.14 8.84
C GLU A 404 2.30 21.77 8.58
N LEU A 405 3.24 21.35 9.44
CA LEU A 405 3.85 20.03 9.37
C LEU A 405 2.84 18.90 9.66
N GLU A 406 1.98 19.06 10.67
CA GLU A 406 0.88 18.13 10.93
C GLU A 406 -0.07 18.02 9.72
N THR A 407 -0.35 19.14 9.04
CA THR A 407 -1.12 19.16 7.79
C THR A 407 -0.46 18.35 6.68
N ARG A 408 0.87 18.48 6.47
CA ARG A 408 1.57 17.68 5.43
C ARG A 408 1.61 16.19 5.77
N ILE A 409 1.83 15.84 7.04
CA ILE A 409 1.80 14.45 7.53
C ILE A 409 0.40 13.84 7.33
N LEU A 410 -0.67 14.55 7.70
CA LEU A 410 -2.05 14.07 7.56
C LEU A 410 -2.50 13.97 6.08
N ARG A 411 -1.98 14.82 5.18
CA ARG A 411 -2.30 14.78 3.75
C ARG A 411 -1.58 13.65 3.00
N LEU A 412 -0.28 13.43 3.27
CA LEU A 412 0.46 12.30 2.66
C LEU A 412 0.05 10.96 3.28
N GLN A 413 -0.16 10.92 4.60
CA GLN A 413 -0.28 9.71 5.42
C GLN A 413 0.95 8.78 5.25
N PRO A 414 2.18 9.25 5.55
CA PRO A 414 3.38 8.46 5.39
C PRO A 414 3.38 7.20 6.27
N VAL A 415 4.03 6.15 5.77
CA VAL A 415 4.22 4.87 6.49
C VAL A 415 5.59 4.78 7.14
N GLU A 416 6.52 5.65 6.73
CA GLU A 416 7.89 5.72 7.20
C GLU A 416 8.39 7.17 7.21
N LEU A 417 9.09 7.57 8.28
CA LEU A 417 9.71 8.89 8.45
C LEU A 417 11.23 8.77 8.49
N LEU A 418 11.93 9.65 7.77
CA LEU A 418 13.40 9.74 7.79
C LEU A 418 13.82 11.04 8.48
N LEU A 419 14.38 10.93 9.68
CA LEU A 419 14.63 12.08 10.56
C LEU A 419 16.11 12.20 10.96
N PRO A 420 16.60 13.42 11.23
CA PRO A 420 17.86 13.65 11.96
C PRO A 420 17.85 13.00 13.35
N SER A 421 19.02 12.85 13.95
CA SER A 421 19.17 12.44 15.35
C SER A 421 18.63 13.50 16.32
N HIS A 422 18.72 14.80 16.00
CA HIS A 422 18.29 15.88 16.90
C HIS A 422 17.35 16.92 16.25
N LEU A 423 16.03 16.67 16.37
CA LEU A 423 14.98 17.65 16.07
C LEU A 423 14.64 18.55 17.28
N SER A 424 13.87 19.60 17.05
CA SER A 424 13.30 20.43 18.12
C SER A 424 12.18 19.70 18.87
N GLU A 425 12.06 19.98 20.17
CA GLU A 425 11.16 19.30 21.11
C GLU A 425 9.69 19.28 20.61
N GLN A 426 9.22 20.37 20.02
CA GLN A 426 7.86 20.48 19.47
C GLN A 426 7.65 19.55 18.26
N THR A 427 8.69 19.35 17.45
CA THR A 427 8.69 18.43 16.31
C THR A 427 8.70 16.97 16.80
N GLU A 428 9.51 16.65 17.81
CA GLU A 428 9.53 15.32 18.45
C GLU A 428 8.17 14.95 19.08
N MET A 429 7.51 15.90 19.76
CA MET A 429 6.15 15.70 20.27
C MET A 429 5.15 15.35 19.16
N LEU A 430 5.23 16.02 18.01
CA LEU A 430 4.34 15.74 16.87
C LEU A 430 4.64 14.36 16.25
N VAL A 431 5.92 14.01 16.05
CA VAL A 431 6.33 12.69 15.56
C VAL A 431 5.86 11.58 16.50
N HIS A 432 6.02 11.77 17.82
CA HIS A 432 5.51 10.84 18.82
C HIS A 432 3.98 10.72 18.76
N ARG A 433 3.24 11.85 18.69
CA ARG A 433 1.77 11.85 18.56
C ARG A 433 1.31 11.07 17.33
N ALA A 434 1.89 11.34 16.16
CA ALA A 434 1.55 10.67 14.89
C ALA A 434 1.88 9.16 14.91
N THR A 435 2.97 8.78 15.58
CA THR A 435 3.41 7.37 15.71
C THR A 435 2.56 6.60 16.73
N ALA A 436 2.16 7.24 17.83
CA ALA A 436 1.35 6.63 18.89
C ALA A 436 -0.13 6.48 18.51
N ALA A 437 -0.65 7.34 17.62
CA ALA A 437 -2.05 7.33 17.18
C ALA A 437 -2.45 6.10 16.32
N ARG A 438 -1.48 5.28 15.88
CA ARG A 438 -1.74 4.10 15.04
C ARG A 438 -1.49 2.79 15.79
N VAL A 439 -2.37 1.82 15.55
CA VAL A 439 -2.24 0.43 16.04
C VAL A 439 -0.94 -0.20 15.54
N GLN A 440 -0.36 -1.12 16.33
CA GLN A 440 0.99 -1.67 16.14
C GLN A 440 1.31 -2.16 14.71
N ASP A 441 0.33 -2.70 13.99
CA ASP A 441 0.51 -3.22 12.62
C ASP A 441 0.57 -2.11 11.54
N ASP A 442 -0.07 -0.95 11.75
CA ASP A 442 -0.03 0.21 10.83
C ASP A 442 0.77 1.39 11.43
N ARG A 443 1.53 1.16 12.50
CA ARG A 443 2.42 2.17 13.09
C ARG A 443 3.39 2.72 12.05
N ILE A 444 3.53 4.04 12.01
CA ILE A 444 4.52 4.75 11.19
C ILE A 444 5.92 4.34 11.67
N ARG A 445 6.76 3.82 10.76
CA ARG A 445 8.16 3.51 11.09
C ARG A 445 8.98 4.81 11.16
N VAL A 446 9.91 4.90 12.11
CA VAL A 446 10.82 6.04 12.23
C VAL A 446 12.26 5.55 12.04
N GLU A 447 12.95 6.11 11.05
CA GLU A 447 14.37 5.94 10.80
C GLU A 447 15.11 7.19 11.33
N ARG A 448 16.30 7.00 11.90
CA ARG A 448 17.18 8.08 12.35
C ARG A 448 18.52 8.01 11.63
N MET A 449 18.98 9.16 11.13
CA MET A 449 20.29 9.32 10.51
C MET A 449 21.05 10.47 11.19
N ASP A 450 22.38 10.38 11.18
CA ASP A 450 23.27 11.38 11.75
C ASP A 450 23.00 12.79 11.17
N ASP A 451 22.95 13.80 12.03
CA ASP A 451 22.73 15.21 11.69
C ASP A 451 23.74 15.72 10.64
N MET A 452 24.96 15.14 10.57
CA MET A 452 25.98 15.41 9.54
C MET A 452 25.43 15.25 8.11
N TYR A 453 24.53 14.30 7.87
CA TYR A 453 23.93 14.09 6.55
C TYR A 453 22.88 15.15 6.18
N PHE A 454 22.41 15.93 7.16
CA PHE A 454 21.49 17.05 7.00
C PHE A 454 22.20 18.42 7.03
N GLU A 455 23.50 18.48 7.33
CA GLU A 455 24.24 19.74 7.31
C GLU A 455 24.32 20.28 5.88
N TYR A 456 23.94 21.55 5.66
CA TYR A 456 23.78 22.12 4.32
C TYR A 456 25.03 21.99 3.42
N SER A 457 26.23 22.15 3.98
CA SER A 457 27.50 22.03 3.23
C SER A 457 27.66 20.63 2.64
N HIS A 458 27.59 19.60 3.49
CA HIS A 458 27.70 18.20 3.10
C HIS A 458 26.51 17.74 2.24
N ALA A 459 25.29 18.19 2.56
CA ALA A 459 24.09 17.88 1.80
C ALA A 459 24.15 18.43 0.36
N PHE A 460 24.59 19.68 0.18
CA PHE A 460 24.79 20.27 -1.14
C PHE A 460 25.87 19.53 -1.92
N GLN A 461 26.98 19.14 -1.29
CA GLN A 461 27.99 18.29 -1.93
C GLN A 461 27.42 16.93 -2.37
N ALA A 462 26.64 16.25 -1.53
CA ALA A 462 26.06 14.94 -1.85
C ALA A 462 25.00 15.02 -2.97
N VAL A 463 24.21 16.09 -3.01
CA VAL A 463 23.24 16.37 -4.09
C VAL A 463 23.96 16.69 -5.39
N THR A 464 24.98 17.56 -5.37
CA THR A 464 25.73 17.92 -6.58
C THR A 464 26.50 16.73 -7.16
N GLU A 465 27.14 15.91 -6.33
CA GLU A 465 27.83 14.68 -6.77
C GLU A 465 26.88 13.66 -7.40
N PHE A 466 25.65 13.54 -6.88
CA PHE A 466 24.64 12.62 -7.42
C PHE A 466 24.23 12.99 -8.85
N TYR A 467 23.84 14.25 -9.09
CA TYR A 467 23.40 14.68 -10.43
C TYR A 467 24.56 14.94 -11.40
N ALA A 468 25.79 15.19 -10.93
CA ALA A 468 26.96 15.35 -11.78
C ALA A 468 27.39 14.05 -12.48
N LYS A 469 27.00 12.87 -11.98
CA LYS A 469 27.36 11.57 -12.58
C LYS A 469 26.61 11.27 -13.88
N ASP A 470 25.41 11.83 -14.04
CA ASP A 470 24.63 11.74 -15.28
C ASP A 470 24.99 12.86 -16.29
N ALA A 471 25.93 13.75 -15.96
CA ALA A 471 26.23 14.97 -16.71
C ALA A 471 27.08 14.80 -17.99
N LEU A 472 27.13 13.59 -18.55
CA LEU A 472 27.59 13.37 -19.93
C LEU A 472 26.52 13.79 -20.96
N ASP A 473 25.24 13.91 -20.56
CA ASP A 473 24.16 14.42 -21.39
C ASP A 473 23.91 15.92 -21.13
N VAL A 474 23.80 16.71 -22.20
CA VAL A 474 23.57 18.16 -22.18
C VAL A 474 22.26 18.54 -21.46
N GLN A 475 21.29 17.62 -21.37
CA GLN A 475 20.04 17.84 -20.63
C GLN A 475 20.20 17.80 -19.10
N ALA A 476 21.28 17.22 -18.57
CA ALA A 476 21.55 17.19 -17.13
C ALA A 476 21.77 18.61 -16.58
N SER A 477 22.50 19.45 -17.33
CA SER A 477 22.83 20.84 -16.95
C SER A 477 21.59 21.70 -16.64
N GLN A 478 20.50 21.55 -17.40
CA GLN A 478 19.22 22.24 -17.15
C GLN A 478 18.42 21.63 -15.99
N SER A 479 18.59 20.33 -15.74
CA SER A 479 17.93 19.63 -14.64
C SER A 479 18.59 19.99 -13.30
N PHE A 480 19.91 20.18 -13.32
CA PHE A 480 20.74 20.60 -12.20
C PHE A 480 20.42 22.02 -11.70
N SER A 481 20.26 22.99 -12.61
CA SER A 481 19.90 24.37 -12.23
C SER A 481 18.55 24.49 -11.52
N GLY A 482 17.61 23.57 -11.75
CA GLY A 482 16.33 23.53 -11.03
C GLY A 482 16.47 23.11 -9.56
N ILE A 483 17.47 22.29 -9.23
CA ILE A 483 17.70 21.78 -7.86
C ILE A 483 18.48 22.80 -7.02
N ILE A 484 19.45 23.49 -7.61
CA ILE A 484 20.28 24.49 -6.94
C ILE A 484 19.44 25.64 -6.36
N ASN A 485 18.31 25.95 -7.01
CA ASN A 485 17.38 27.00 -6.60
C ASN A 485 16.33 26.53 -5.56
N LEU A 486 16.42 25.30 -5.04
CA LEU A 486 15.56 24.82 -3.95
C LEU A 486 16.01 25.37 -2.60
N GLU A 487 15.05 25.52 -1.68
CA GLU A 487 15.30 25.97 -0.32
C GLU A 487 16.28 25.07 0.44
N LYS A 488 17.13 25.67 1.29
CA LYS A 488 18.24 24.95 1.96
C LYS A 488 17.79 23.66 2.63
N ALA A 489 16.68 23.72 3.38
CA ALA A 489 16.17 22.58 4.14
C ALA A 489 15.60 21.45 3.23
N VAL A 490 15.18 21.78 2.01
CA VAL A 490 14.77 20.79 0.99
C VAL A 490 16.01 20.10 0.42
N ILE A 491 17.09 20.83 0.18
CA ILE A 491 18.39 20.24 -0.23
C ILE A 491 18.94 19.31 0.85
N CYS A 492 18.87 19.72 2.13
CA CYS A 492 19.25 18.89 3.28
C CYS A 492 18.46 17.57 3.37
N SER A 493 17.12 17.63 3.26
CA SER A 493 16.27 16.43 3.29
C SER A 493 16.39 15.58 2.01
N LEU A 494 16.64 16.19 0.84
CA LEU A 494 16.93 15.48 -0.40
C LEU A 494 18.25 14.69 -0.33
N ALA A 495 19.30 15.25 0.28
CA ALA A 495 20.58 14.57 0.45
C ALA A 495 20.45 13.32 1.35
N ALA A 496 19.72 13.43 2.46
CA ALA A 496 19.40 12.30 3.33
C ALA A 496 18.59 11.22 2.58
N ILE A 497 17.59 11.62 1.79
CA ILE A 497 16.80 10.71 0.93
C ILE A 497 17.66 10.01 -0.14
N ILE A 498 18.57 10.72 -0.81
CA ILE A 498 19.52 10.13 -1.78
C ILE A 498 20.38 9.08 -1.09
N ARG A 499 20.93 9.40 0.10
CA ARG A 499 21.77 8.47 0.86
C ARG A 499 20.97 7.24 1.31
N TYR A 500 19.77 7.43 1.86
CA TYR A 500 18.94 6.34 2.33
C TYR A 500 18.52 5.41 1.19
N LEU A 501 17.98 5.94 0.07
CA LEU A 501 17.52 5.11 -1.04
C LEU A 501 18.65 4.34 -1.75
N LYS A 502 19.91 4.81 -1.67
CA LYS A 502 21.09 4.05 -2.13
C LYS A 502 21.30 2.74 -1.35
N GLU A 503 21.02 2.71 -0.05
CA GLU A 503 21.09 1.46 0.76
C GLU A 503 20.12 0.39 0.23
N PHE A 504 19.00 0.83 -0.37
CA PHE A 504 18.00 -0.03 -0.99
C PHE A 504 18.23 -0.26 -2.49
N ASN A 505 19.15 0.44 -3.15
CA ASN A 505 19.25 0.52 -4.62
C ASN A 505 17.91 0.98 -5.25
N LEU A 506 17.36 2.10 -4.75
CA LEU A 506 16.10 2.73 -5.18
C LEU A 506 16.25 4.21 -5.55
N GLU A 507 17.47 4.75 -5.54
CA GLU A 507 17.79 6.16 -5.81
C GLU A 507 17.53 6.57 -7.27
N LYS A 508 17.45 5.61 -8.21
CA LYS A 508 17.21 5.88 -9.65
C LYS A 508 15.95 6.74 -9.91
N VAL A 509 14.92 6.65 -9.04
CA VAL A 509 13.70 7.48 -9.09
C VAL A 509 13.99 8.98 -8.95
N LEU A 510 15.08 9.37 -8.30
CA LEU A 510 15.46 10.76 -8.11
C LEU A 510 16.16 11.36 -9.35
N SER A 511 16.67 10.54 -10.28
CA SER A 511 17.52 10.95 -11.41
C SER A 511 16.91 12.01 -12.35
N LYS A 512 15.57 12.16 -12.39
CA LYS A 512 14.88 13.13 -13.26
C LYS A 512 14.06 14.15 -12.45
N PRO A 513 14.69 15.26 -11.98
CA PRO A 513 14.05 16.31 -11.17
C PRO A 513 12.83 16.96 -11.81
N LYS A 514 12.74 16.97 -13.15
CA LYS A 514 11.59 17.50 -13.92
C LYS A 514 10.25 16.83 -13.55
N ASN A 515 10.28 15.65 -12.91
CA ASN A 515 9.10 14.96 -12.42
C ASN A 515 8.64 15.40 -11.02
N PHE A 516 9.53 15.99 -10.21
CA PHE A 516 9.25 16.31 -8.81
C PHE A 516 8.06 17.27 -8.71
N LYS A 517 7.25 17.13 -7.65
CA LYS A 517 6.06 17.96 -7.41
C LYS A 517 6.17 18.72 -6.11
N GLN A 518 5.92 20.03 -6.17
CA GLN A 518 5.71 20.81 -4.97
C GLN A 518 4.36 20.41 -4.36
N LEU A 519 4.31 20.21 -3.04
CA LEU A 519 3.13 19.70 -2.35
C LEU A 519 2.09 20.79 -2.09
N SER A 520 2.54 21.98 -1.68
CA SER A 520 1.70 23.17 -1.57
C SER A 520 1.75 24.01 -2.85
N GLY A 521 0.67 24.73 -3.12
CA GLY A 521 0.51 25.52 -4.33
C GLY A 521 -0.67 26.46 -4.17
N GLU A 522 -0.46 27.55 -3.43
CA GLU A 522 -1.47 28.54 -3.01
C GLU A 522 -2.24 29.17 -4.19
N THR A 523 -1.67 29.14 -5.39
CA THR A 523 -2.25 29.66 -6.64
C THR A 523 -2.97 28.60 -7.48
N GLU A 524 -2.93 27.33 -7.07
CA GLU A 524 -3.52 26.20 -7.81
C GLU A 524 -4.58 25.44 -7.01
N PHE A 525 -4.38 25.29 -5.70
CA PHE A 525 -5.15 24.41 -4.83
C PHE A 525 -5.70 25.11 -3.59
N MET A 526 -6.89 24.70 -3.17
CA MET A 526 -7.54 25.14 -1.93
C MET A 526 -6.74 24.73 -0.70
N THR A 527 -6.52 25.68 0.20
CA THR A 527 -5.93 25.45 1.52
C THR A 527 -6.89 24.66 2.42
N ILE A 528 -6.49 23.45 2.79
CA ILE A 528 -7.19 22.61 3.77
C ILE A 528 -6.17 22.22 4.85
N ASN A 529 -6.28 22.82 6.04
CA ASN A 529 -5.38 22.50 7.16
C ASN A 529 -5.71 21.12 7.77
N GLY A 530 -4.75 20.54 8.50
CA GLY A 530 -4.83 19.18 9.04
C GLY A 530 -5.98 18.97 10.03
N THR A 531 -6.31 20.02 10.80
CA THR A 531 -7.52 20.03 11.65
C THR A 531 -8.80 19.96 10.81
N THR A 532 -8.89 20.68 9.69
CA THR A 532 -10.04 20.60 8.77
C THR A 532 -10.13 19.26 8.04
N LEU A 533 -8.98 18.68 7.66
CA LEU A 533 -8.93 17.34 7.04
C LEU A 533 -9.48 16.24 7.97
N ARG A 534 -9.29 16.40 9.29
CA ARG A 534 -9.90 15.57 10.35
C ARG A 534 -11.37 15.90 10.60
N ASN A 535 -11.68 17.18 10.87
CA ASN A 535 -13.01 17.63 11.28
C ASN A 535 -14.08 17.34 10.22
N LEU A 536 -13.76 17.52 8.94
CA LEU A 536 -14.65 17.21 7.82
C LEU A 536 -14.56 15.74 7.38
N GLU A 537 -13.72 14.91 8.01
CA GLU A 537 -13.58 13.47 7.75
C GLU A 537 -13.30 13.18 6.26
N ILE A 538 -12.33 13.90 5.69
CA ILE A 538 -12.10 13.93 4.24
C ILE A 538 -11.45 12.63 3.75
N LEU A 539 -10.41 12.17 4.44
CA LEU A 539 -9.68 10.93 4.10
C LEU A 539 -10.13 9.73 4.93
N GLN A 540 -10.32 9.94 6.23
CA GLN A 540 -10.63 8.92 7.22
C GLN A 540 -11.63 9.48 8.25
N ASN A 541 -12.52 8.63 8.76
CA ASN A 541 -13.40 9.03 9.86
C ASN A 541 -12.61 9.13 11.18
N GLN A 542 -13.14 9.86 12.18
CA GLN A 542 -12.45 10.06 13.46
C GLN A 542 -12.76 8.99 14.54
N THR A 543 -13.50 7.93 14.20
CA THR A 543 -13.98 6.92 15.17
C THR A 543 -13.18 5.61 15.15
N ASP A 544 -12.80 5.10 13.97
CA ASP A 544 -11.92 3.92 13.82
C ASP A 544 -10.66 4.21 12.98
N MET A 545 -10.49 5.46 12.52
CA MET A 545 -9.40 5.93 11.65
C MET A 545 -9.32 5.24 10.28
N LYS A 546 -10.41 4.63 9.82
CA LYS A 546 -10.50 3.97 8.50
C LYS A 546 -11.03 4.90 7.41
N THR A 547 -10.74 4.55 6.15
CA THR A 547 -11.28 5.27 4.99
C THR A 547 -12.80 5.18 4.89
N LYS A 548 -13.43 4.08 5.32
CA LYS A 548 -14.90 3.93 5.27
C LYS A 548 -15.59 5.04 6.07
N GLY A 549 -16.61 5.66 5.49
CA GLY A 549 -17.34 6.78 6.11
C GLY A 549 -16.65 8.14 5.95
N SER A 550 -15.55 8.24 5.20
CA SER A 550 -14.96 9.52 4.80
C SER A 550 -15.58 10.07 3.50
N LEU A 551 -15.27 11.34 3.16
CA LEU A 551 -15.61 11.89 1.84
C LEU A 551 -14.96 11.08 0.70
N LEU A 552 -13.70 10.67 0.86
CA LEU A 552 -13.00 9.84 -0.14
C LEU A 552 -13.72 8.51 -0.39
N TRP A 553 -14.32 7.89 0.65
CA TRP A 553 -15.10 6.67 0.50
C TRP A 553 -16.42 6.87 -0.28
N VAL A 554 -17.06 8.03 -0.16
CA VAL A 554 -18.25 8.39 -0.96
C VAL A 554 -17.89 8.59 -2.43
N LEU A 555 -16.69 9.08 -2.71
CA LEU A 555 -16.25 9.44 -4.06
C LEU A 555 -15.56 8.29 -4.82
N ASP A 556 -15.03 7.29 -4.12
CA ASP A 556 -14.24 6.20 -4.72
C ASP A 556 -15.11 5.06 -5.30
N HIS A 557 -15.38 5.20 -6.59
CA HIS A 557 -15.87 4.16 -7.48
C HIS A 557 -14.84 3.79 -8.56
N THR A 558 -13.55 4.07 -8.33
CA THR A 558 -12.48 3.78 -9.31
C THR A 558 -12.34 2.28 -9.60
N LYS A 559 -11.81 1.94 -10.78
CA LYS A 559 -11.58 0.56 -11.22
C LYS A 559 -10.11 0.14 -11.09
N THR A 560 -9.20 1.10 -10.92
CA THR A 560 -7.76 0.90 -10.88
C THR A 560 -7.15 1.48 -9.59
N SER A 561 -6.08 0.87 -9.10
CA SER A 561 -5.37 1.35 -7.89
C SER A 561 -4.68 2.71 -8.11
N PHE A 562 -4.16 2.96 -9.32
CA PHE A 562 -3.62 4.26 -9.72
C PHE A 562 -4.71 5.34 -9.86
N GLY A 563 -5.91 4.97 -10.32
CA GLY A 563 -7.11 5.81 -10.25
C GLY A 563 -7.43 6.23 -8.81
N ARG A 564 -7.56 5.27 -7.88
CA ARG A 564 -7.76 5.54 -6.43
C ARG A 564 -6.71 6.50 -5.86
N ARG A 565 -5.42 6.26 -6.15
CA ARG A 565 -4.31 7.14 -5.72
C ARG A 565 -4.45 8.55 -6.28
N LYS A 566 -4.90 8.72 -7.53
CA LYS A 566 -5.14 10.02 -8.14
C LYS A 566 -6.39 10.72 -7.60
N LEU A 567 -7.45 9.98 -7.28
CA LEU A 567 -8.64 10.52 -6.63
C LEU A 567 -8.34 11.02 -5.20
N LYS A 568 -7.55 10.27 -4.40
CA LYS A 568 -7.04 10.76 -3.09
C LYS A 568 -6.34 12.12 -3.23
N LYS A 569 -5.54 12.33 -4.28
CA LYS A 569 -4.91 13.63 -4.57
C LYS A 569 -5.97 14.69 -4.86
N TRP A 570 -6.90 14.45 -5.79
CA TRP A 570 -7.97 15.40 -6.13
C TRP A 570 -8.83 15.82 -4.92
N VAL A 571 -9.15 14.89 -4.02
CA VAL A 571 -9.93 15.14 -2.80
C VAL A 571 -9.13 15.95 -1.76
N THR A 572 -7.80 15.80 -1.71
CA THR A 572 -6.92 16.53 -0.78
C THR A 572 -6.37 17.85 -1.32
N GLN A 573 -6.62 18.16 -2.59
CA GLN A 573 -6.27 19.44 -3.21
C GLN A 573 -7.35 19.87 -4.23
N PRO A 574 -8.53 20.34 -3.76
CA PRO A 574 -9.52 20.97 -4.64
C PRO A 574 -8.91 22.14 -5.41
N LEU A 575 -9.41 22.42 -6.60
CA LEU A 575 -8.79 23.40 -7.50
C LEU A 575 -9.25 24.83 -7.18
N LEU A 576 -8.41 25.81 -7.53
CA LEU A 576 -8.79 27.22 -7.61
C LEU A 576 -9.08 27.68 -9.05
N LYS A 577 -8.49 27.01 -10.05
CA LYS A 577 -8.58 27.42 -11.46
C LYS A 577 -9.95 27.07 -12.06
N LEU A 578 -10.83 28.06 -12.20
CA LEU A 578 -12.20 27.92 -12.73
C LEU A 578 -12.30 27.13 -14.06
N ARG A 579 -11.31 27.26 -14.95
CA ARG A 579 -11.25 26.52 -16.22
C ARG A 579 -11.12 25.01 -16.02
N GLU A 580 -10.19 24.59 -15.15
CA GLU A 580 -9.91 23.18 -14.85
C GLU A 580 -11.10 22.51 -14.13
N ILE A 581 -11.80 23.27 -13.28
CA ILE A 581 -13.00 22.78 -12.59
C ILE A 581 -14.13 22.52 -13.58
N ASN A 582 -14.38 23.46 -14.51
CA ASN A 582 -15.39 23.25 -15.54
C ASN A 582 -15.00 22.13 -16.51
N ALA A 583 -13.73 22.04 -16.95
CA ALA A 583 -13.28 20.94 -17.81
C ALA A 583 -13.54 19.54 -17.19
N ARG A 584 -13.39 19.40 -15.87
CA ARG A 584 -13.80 18.18 -15.14
C ARG A 584 -15.31 18.00 -15.08
N LEU A 585 -16.07 19.05 -14.74
CA LEU A 585 -17.53 19.00 -14.69
C LEU A 585 -18.13 18.63 -16.05
N ASP A 586 -17.58 19.17 -17.15
CA ASP A 586 -18.04 18.91 -18.50
C ASP A 586 -17.70 17.48 -18.95
N ALA A 587 -16.51 16.98 -18.59
CA ALA A 587 -16.15 15.56 -18.76
C ALA A 587 -17.10 14.62 -17.97
N VAL A 588 -17.43 14.95 -16.72
CA VAL A 588 -18.40 14.19 -15.91
C VAL A 588 -19.81 14.27 -16.50
N SER A 589 -20.25 15.47 -16.93
CA SER A 589 -21.52 15.69 -17.62
C SER A 589 -21.62 14.86 -18.90
N GLU A 590 -20.56 14.79 -19.71
CA GLU A 590 -20.54 13.99 -20.94
C GLU A 590 -20.68 12.48 -20.65
N VAL A 591 -19.90 11.94 -19.70
CA VAL A 591 -19.97 10.52 -19.30
C VAL A 591 -21.33 10.13 -18.72
N LEU A 592 -22.08 11.08 -18.13
CA LEU A 592 -23.44 10.86 -17.62
C LEU A 592 -24.51 10.77 -18.72
N HIS A 593 -24.45 11.67 -19.71
CA HIS A 593 -25.52 11.89 -20.69
C HIS A 593 -25.24 11.25 -22.06
N SER A 594 -24.07 10.65 -22.28
CA SER A 594 -23.73 10.03 -23.56
C SER A 594 -24.34 8.63 -23.70
N GLU A 595 -25.18 8.48 -24.72
CA GLU A 595 -25.67 7.19 -25.21
C GLU A 595 -24.59 6.40 -26.01
N SER A 596 -23.39 6.95 -26.17
CA SER A 596 -22.32 6.30 -26.94
C SER A 596 -21.69 5.13 -26.19
N SER A 597 -21.70 3.95 -26.83
CA SER A 597 -21.07 2.74 -26.29
C SER A 597 -19.56 2.88 -26.03
N VAL A 598 -18.89 3.89 -26.60
CA VAL A 598 -17.46 4.20 -26.38
C VAL A 598 -17.15 4.32 -24.88
N PHE A 599 -18.00 5.00 -24.11
CA PHE A 599 -17.78 5.16 -22.67
C PHE A 599 -17.92 3.85 -21.91
N GLY A 600 -18.86 2.98 -22.31
CA GLY A 600 -19.00 1.63 -21.77
C GLY A 600 -17.82 0.71 -22.11
N GLN A 601 -17.25 0.85 -23.32
CA GLN A 601 -16.04 0.13 -23.73
C GLN A 601 -14.83 0.58 -22.90
N ILE A 602 -14.59 1.89 -22.79
CA ILE A 602 -13.50 2.45 -21.97
C ILE A 602 -13.62 2.02 -20.50
N GLU A 603 -14.81 2.11 -19.88
CA GLU A 603 -15.01 1.62 -18.51
C GLU A 603 -14.70 0.12 -18.39
N ASN A 604 -15.01 -0.68 -19.42
CA ASN A 604 -14.72 -2.10 -19.43
C ASN A 604 -13.21 -2.40 -19.58
N HIS A 605 -12.47 -1.63 -20.38
CA HIS A 605 -11.00 -1.78 -20.49
C HIS A 605 -10.26 -1.37 -19.21
N LEU A 606 -10.86 -0.55 -18.35
CA LEU A 606 -10.33 -0.21 -17.02
C LEU A 606 -10.58 -1.31 -15.96
N ARG A 607 -11.51 -2.26 -16.21
CA ARG A 607 -11.78 -3.38 -15.30
C ARG A 607 -10.68 -4.43 -15.40
N LYS A 608 -10.33 -5.03 -14.26
CA LYS A 608 -9.30 -6.08 -14.14
C LYS A 608 -7.89 -5.68 -14.57
N LEU A 609 -7.59 -4.37 -14.69
CA LEU A 609 -6.21 -3.93 -14.86
C LEU A 609 -5.40 -4.16 -13.56
N PRO A 610 -4.15 -4.63 -13.67
CA PRO A 610 -3.23 -4.72 -12.54
C PRO A 610 -2.72 -3.32 -12.15
N ASP A 611 -1.92 -3.24 -11.09
CA ASP A 611 -1.21 -2.02 -10.72
C ASP A 611 -0.02 -1.74 -11.67
N ILE A 612 -0.33 -1.16 -12.83
CA ILE A 612 0.64 -0.84 -13.89
C ILE A 612 1.69 0.17 -13.39
N GLU A 613 1.30 1.12 -12.53
CA GLU A 613 2.20 2.12 -11.93
C GLU A 613 3.28 1.41 -11.09
N ARG A 614 2.89 0.51 -10.18
CA ARG A 614 3.84 -0.29 -9.37
C ARG A 614 4.71 -1.21 -10.22
N GLY A 615 4.12 -1.87 -11.21
CA GLY A 615 4.84 -2.73 -12.14
C GLY A 615 5.93 -1.99 -12.93
N LEU A 616 5.62 -0.80 -13.46
CA LEU A 616 6.60 0.03 -14.17
C LEU A 616 7.75 0.47 -13.26
N CYS A 617 7.52 0.76 -11.98
CA CYS A 617 8.59 1.10 -11.04
C CYS A 617 9.46 -0.12 -10.68
N SER A 618 8.84 -1.29 -10.47
CA SER A 618 9.54 -2.57 -10.27
C SER A 618 10.49 -2.90 -11.43
N ILE A 619 10.03 -2.63 -12.66
CA ILE A 619 10.81 -2.72 -13.90
C ILE A 619 11.93 -1.66 -13.95
N TYR A 620 11.63 -0.39 -13.65
CA TYR A 620 12.57 0.73 -13.70
C TYR A 620 13.76 0.55 -12.74
N HIS A 621 13.51 -0.03 -11.56
CA HIS A 621 14.54 -0.43 -10.58
C HIS A 621 15.28 -1.73 -10.94
N LYS A 622 14.88 -2.42 -12.01
CA LYS A 622 15.42 -3.71 -12.47
C LYS A 622 15.29 -4.84 -11.44
N LYS A 623 14.22 -4.81 -10.64
CA LYS A 623 13.91 -5.79 -9.57
C LYS A 623 12.69 -6.67 -9.84
N CYS A 624 12.01 -6.47 -10.97
CA CYS A 624 10.85 -7.25 -11.35
C CYS A 624 11.21 -8.68 -11.78
N SER A 625 10.23 -9.58 -11.67
CA SER A 625 10.32 -10.91 -12.28
C SER A 625 10.01 -10.87 -13.78
N THR A 626 10.44 -11.89 -14.53
CA THR A 626 10.05 -12.03 -15.95
C THR A 626 8.54 -12.24 -16.12
N GLN A 627 7.87 -12.84 -15.12
CA GLN A 627 6.42 -13.02 -15.08
C GLN A 627 5.70 -11.68 -14.94
N GLU A 628 6.17 -10.83 -14.03
CA GLU A 628 5.68 -9.48 -13.76
C GLU A 628 5.92 -8.56 -14.96
N PHE A 629 7.14 -8.52 -15.51
CA PHE A 629 7.44 -7.75 -16.73
C PHE A 629 6.50 -8.14 -17.88
N PHE A 630 6.35 -9.44 -18.14
CA PHE A 630 5.49 -9.92 -19.22
C PHE A 630 4.01 -9.58 -18.98
N LEU A 631 3.52 -9.64 -17.74
CA LEU A 631 2.17 -9.18 -17.39
C LEU A 631 1.99 -7.70 -17.73
N ILE A 632 2.90 -6.83 -17.27
CA ILE A 632 2.82 -5.37 -17.50
C ILE A 632 2.88 -5.04 -18.99
N VAL A 633 3.88 -5.58 -19.71
CA VAL A 633 4.07 -5.31 -21.15
C VAL A 633 2.90 -5.88 -21.98
N LYS A 634 2.37 -7.07 -21.65
CA LYS A 634 1.18 -7.63 -22.32
C LYS A 634 -0.08 -6.78 -22.06
N THR A 635 -0.29 -6.29 -20.84
CA THR A 635 -1.41 -5.41 -20.50
C THR A 635 -1.30 -4.06 -21.19
N LEU A 636 -0.12 -3.44 -21.22
CA LEU A 636 0.12 -2.17 -21.91
C LEU A 636 -0.08 -2.30 -23.43
N TYR A 637 0.38 -3.39 -24.05
CA TYR A 637 0.14 -3.67 -25.46
C TYR A 637 -1.35 -3.88 -25.79
N HIS A 638 -2.08 -4.59 -24.91
CA HIS A 638 -3.53 -4.74 -25.03
C HIS A 638 -4.23 -3.38 -24.96
N LEU A 639 -3.93 -2.55 -23.95
CA LEU A 639 -4.47 -1.19 -23.85
C LEU A 639 -4.15 -0.33 -25.08
N LYS A 640 -2.91 -0.39 -25.60
CA LYS A 640 -2.51 0.28 -26.85
C LYS A 640 -3.35 -0.17 -28.04
N SER A 641 -3.65 -1.46 -28.15
CA SER A 641 -4.46 -2.02 -29.25
C SER A 641 -5.94 -1.60 -29.16
N GLU A 642 -6.57 -1.73 -27.99
CA GLU A 642 -7.98 -1.38 -27.79
C GLU A 642 -8.21 0.14 -27.93
N PHE A 643 -7.35 0.97 -27.34
CA PHE A 643 -7.48 2.43 -27.46
C PHE A 643 -7.23 2.92 -28.89
N GLN A 644 -6.28 2.30 -29.63
CA GLN A 644 -6.07 2.58 -31.05
C GLN A 644 -7.32 2.28 -31.89
N ALA A 645 -8.04 1.20 -31.59
CA ALA A 645 -9.28 0.84 -32.27
C ALA A 645 -10.44 1.80 -31.96
N LEU A 646 -10.44 2.43 -30.78
CA LEU A 646 -11.47 3.39 -30.37
C LEU A 646 -11.31 4.79 -31.00
N ILE A 647 -10.14 5.17 -31.52
CA ILE A 647 -9.84 6.52 -32.06
C ILE A 647 -10.95 7.09 -32.98
N PRO A 648 -11.49 6.37 -33.99
CA PRO A 648 -12.52 6.92 -34.88
C PRO A 648 -13.83 7.25 -34.14
N ALA A 649 -14.16 6.46 -33.12
CA ALA A 649 -15.36 6.65 -32.31
C ALA A 649 -15.15 7.77 -31.26
N VAL A 650 -13.94 7.91 -30.73
CA VAL A 650 -13.54 9.02 -29.84
C VAL A 650 -13.63 10.36 -30.57
N ASN A 651 -13.02 10.47 -31.75
CA ASN A 651 -13.04 11.70 -32.58
C ASN A 651 -14.43 12.14 -33.03
N SER A 652 -15.44 11.26 -32.97
CA SER A 652 -16.81 11.53 -33.41
C SER A 652 -17.81 11.68 -32.25
N HIS A 653 -17.54 11.11 -31.08
CA HIS A 653 -18.50 11.08 -29.96
C HIS A 653 -18.01 11.75 -28.66
N VAL A 654 -16.70 11.94 -28.47
CA VAL A 654 -16.13 12.58 -27.27
C VAL A 654 -15.85 14.05 -27.58
N ARG A 655 -16.49 14.95 -26.83
CA ARG A 655 -16.48 16.41 -27.02
C ARG A 655 -15.73 17.15 -25.93
N SER A 656 -15.53 16.56 -24.76
CA SER A 656 -14.69 17.14 -23.72
C SER A 656 -13.22 17.07 -24.13
N ASP A 657 -12.59 18.22 -24.37
CA ASP A 657 -11.16 18.36 -24.72
C ASP A 657 -10.26 17.54 -23.78
N LEU A 658 -10.59 17.54 -22.48
CA LEU A 658 -9.87 16.82 -21.42
C LEU A 658 -9.88 15.30 -21.62
N LEU A 659 -11.03 14.73 -22.00
CA LEU A 659 -11.15 13.30 -22.28
C LEU A 659 -10.60 12.96 -23.67
N GLN A 660 -10.94 13.75 -24.69
CA GLN A 660 -10.51 13.51 -26.07
C GLN A 660 -8.98 13.48 -26.16
N THR A 661 -8.30 14.50 -25.65
CA THR A 661 -6.81 14.57 -25.65
C THR A 661 -6.21 13.35 -24.96
N PHE A 662 -6.64 13.04 -23.74
CA PHE A 662 -6.05 11.95 -22.94
C PHE A 662 -6.36 10.55 -23.46
N ILE A 663 -7.48 10.34 -24.16
CA ILE A 663 -7.78 9.05 -24.80
C ILE A 663 -6.94 8.86 -26.07
N LEU A 664 -6.66 9.94 -26.81
CA LEU A 664 -5.84 9.91 -28.04
C LEU A 664 -4.32 9.80 -27.77
N GLU A 665 -3.81 10.45 -26.71
CA GLU A 665 -2.38 10.37 -26.35
C GLU A 665 -1.96 8.98 -25.82
N VAL A 666 -2.87 8.21 -25.21
CA VAL A 666 -2.56 6.89 -24.64
C VAL A 666 -1.93 5.89 -25.64
N PRO A 667 -2.53 5.59 -26.81
CA PRO A 667 -1.93 4.63 -27.76
C PRO A 667 -0.60 5.12 -28.37
N GLU A 668 -0.38 6.43 -28.49
CA GLU A 668 0.89 7.01 -28.94
C GLU A 668 2.00 6.79 -27.89
N LEU A 669 1.74 7.18 -26.64
CA LEU A 669 2.67 7.04 -25.51
C LEU A 669 3.06 5.58 -25.21
N LEU A 670 2.19 4.62 -25.57
CA LEU A 670 2.39 3.17 -25.41
C LEU A 670 3.00 2.49 -26.66
N SER A 671 3.31 3.23 -27.72
CA SER A 671 3.87 2.66 -28.95
C SER A 671 5.14 1.78 -28.81
N PRO A 672 6.11 2.02 -27.89
CA PRO A 672 7.32 1.20 -27.81
C PRO A 672 7.07 -0.23 -27.32
N VAL A 673 6.00 -0.45 -26.55
CA VAL A 673 5.71 -1.70 -25.80
C VAL A 673 5.60 -2.92 -26.73
N GLU A 674 5.15 -2.71 -27.97
CA GLU A 674 4.96 -3.75 -28.97
C GLU A 674 6.26 -4.44 -29.40
N HIS A 675 7.38 -3.72 -29.47
CA HIS A 675 8.68 -4.27 -29.82
C HIS A 675 9.14 -5.30 -28.77
N TYR A 676 9.19 -4.88 -27.50
CA TYR A 676 9.61 -5.71 -26.37
C TYR A 676 8.71 -6.95 -26.18
N LEU A 677 7.39 -6.83 -26.40
CA LEU A 677 6.48 -7.98 -26.30
C LEU A 677 6.76 -9.06 -27.38
N ARG A 678 7.12 -8.63 -28.60
CA ARG A 678 7.38 -9.55 -29.72
C ARG A 678 8.62 -10.40 -29.48
N MET A 679 9.68 -9.86 -28.86
CA MET A 679 10.92 -10.60 -28.56
C MET A 679 10.75 -11.74 -27.53
N LEU A 680 9.80 -11.61 -26.60
CA LEU A 680 9.67 -12.49 -25.43
C LEU A 680 8.82 -13.75 -25.66
N ASN A 681 9.30 -14.89 -25.18
CA ASN A 681 8.60 -16.17 -25.12
C ASN A 681 7.65 -16.23 -23.91
N GLU A 682 6.33 -16.26 -24.16
CA GLU A 682 5.30 -16.28 -23.11
C GLU A 682 5.40 -17.50 -22.17
N GLN A 683 5.90 -18.65 -22.63
CA GLN A 683 6.05 -19.83 -21.77
C GLN A 683 7.25 -19.70 -20.81
N ALA A 684 8.38 -19.24 -21.32
CA ALA A 684 9.59 -19.01 -20.52
C ALA A 684 9.40 -17.85 -19.53
N ALA A 685 8.78 -16.75 -19.98
CA ALA A 685 8.41 -15.63 -19.11
C ALA A 685 7.54 -16.10 -17.94
N LYS A 686 6.44 -16.83 -18.21
CA LYS A 686 5.52 -17.35 -17.16
C LYS A 686 6.14 -18.36 -16.19
N THR A 687 7.20 -19.06 -16.60
CA THR A 687 7.89 -20.05 -15.75
C THR A 687 9.04 -19.44 -14.95
N GLY A 688 9.43 -18.20 -15.23
CA GLY A 688 10.63 -17.58 -14.66
C GLY A 688 11.93 -17.97 -15.36
N ASN A 689 11.90 -18.80 -16.40
CA ASN A 689 13.12 -19.27 -17.05
C ASN A 689 13.72 -18.20 -17.97
N LYS A 690 14.85 -17.62 -17.56
CA LYS A 690 15.59 -16.62 -18.34
C LYS A 690 16.34 -17.21 -19.56
N THR A 691 16.64 -18.53 -19.59
CA THR A 691 17.40 -19.12 -20.71
C THR A 691 16.58 -19.19 -22.01
N GLU A 692 15.29 -19.54 -21.91
CA GLU A 692 14.39 -19.68 -23.08
C GLU A 692 13.51 -18.43 -23.31
N LEU A 693 13.89 -17.30 -22.69
CA LEU A 693 13.10 -16.08 -22.65
C LEU A 693 13.07 -15.32 -23.97
N PHE A 694 14.23 -15.16 -24.61
CA PHE A 694 14.35 -14.47 -25.89
C PHE A 694 14.12 -15.46 -27.04
N LYS A 695 13.15 -15.16 -27.92
CA LYS A 695 12.83 -15.99 -29.09
C LYS A 695 13.89 -15.89 -30.18
N ASP A 696 14.35 -14.67 -30.42
CA ASP A 696 15.41 -14.36 -31.35
C ASP A 696 16.72 -14.20 -30.56
N LEU A 697 17.80 -14.77 -31.09
CA LEU A 697 19.14 -14.72 -30.48
C LEU A 697 20.15 -14.04 -31.42
N THR A 698 19.67 -13.34 -32.46
CA THR A 698 20.52 -12.58 -33.40
C THR A 698 21.31 -11.50 -32.67
N ASP A 699 20.67 -10.77 -31.77
CA ASP A 699 21.31 -9.73 -30.93
C ASP A 699 22.05 -10.31 -29.71
N PHE A 700 21.92 -11.62 -29.44
CA PHE A 700 22.45 -12.30 -28.27
C PHE A 700 23.49 -13.41 -28.63
N PRO A 701 24.59 -13.08 -29.33
CA PRO A 701 25.52 -14.06 -29.88
C PRO A 701 26.23 -14.91 -28.80
N LEU A 702 26.48 -14.34 -27.61
CA LEU A 702 27.05 -15.07 -26.48
C LEU A 702 26.08 -16.15 -25.98
N ILE A 703 24.81 -15.80 -25.77
CA ILE A 703 23.75 -16.71 -25.32
C ILE A 703 23.53 -17.84 -26.33
N LYS A 704 23.51 -17.50 -27.63
CA LYS A 704 23.43 -18.50 -28.70
C LYS A 704 24.59 -19.49 -28.62
N LYS A 705 25.84 -19.00 -28.60
CA LYS A 705 27.04 -19.84 -28.47
C LYS A 705 27.00 -20.75 -27.24
N ARG A 706 26.53 -20.25 -26.09
CA ARG A 706 26.37 -21.05 -24.87
C ARG A 706 25.36 -22.17 -25.01
N LYS A 707 24.23 -21.93 -25.70
CA LYS A 707 23.26 -22.99 -26.02
C LYS A 707 23.84 -24.03 -26.97
N ASP A 708 24.57 -23.59 -28.00
CA ASP A 708 25.23 -24.48 -28.96
C ASP A 708 26.28 -25.38 -28.25
N GLU A 709 27.10 -24.82 -27.34
CA GLU A 709 28.05 -25.56 -26.48
C GLU A 709 27.35 -26.58 -25.57
N ILE A 710 26.22 -26.21 -24.95
CA ILE A 710 25.40 -27.09 -24.09
C ILE A 710 24.78 -28.24 -24.89
N GLN A 711 24.31 -27.96 -26.10
CA GLN A 711 23.73 -28.96 -26.99
C GLN A 711 24.82 -29.95 -27.44
N GLU A 712 26.01 -29.47 -27.85
CA GLU A 712 27.13 -30.33 -28.26
C GLU A 712 27.57 -31.29 -27.14
N VAL A 713 27.64 -30.82 -25.89
CA VAL A 713 27.95 -31.69 -24.72
C VAL A 713 26.80 -32.66 -24.43
N THR A 714 25.54 -32.24 -24.61
CA THR A 714 24.37 -33.12 -24.44
C THR A 714 24.38 -34.24 -25.48
N ASP A 715 24.67 -33.94 -26.75
CA ASP A 715 24.72 -34.91 -27.84
C ASP A 715 25.87 -35.91 -27.66
N LYS A 716 27.05 -35.47 -27.18
CA LYS A 716 28.15 -36.36 -26.77
C LYS A 716 27.70 -37.38 -25.70
N ILE A 717 26.91 -36.96 -24.72
CA ILE A 717 26.36 -37.87 -23.68
C ILE A 717 25.30 -38.83 -24.28
N GLN A 718 24.45 -38.38 -25.20
CA GLN A 718 23.48 -39.25 -25.89
C GLN A 718 24.16 -40.30 -26.78
N ILE A 719 25.25 -39.94 -27.46
CA ILE A 719 26.05 -40.88 -28.27
C ILE A 719 26.69 -41.96 -27.38
N HIS A 720 27.24 -41.59 -26.21
CA HIS A 720 27.85 -42.54 -25.27
C HIS A 720 26.89 -43.63 -24.74
N LEU A 721 25.57 -43.42 -24.81
CA LEU A 721 24.58 -44.46 -24.51
C LEU A 721 24.75 -45.72 -25.39
N GLN A 722 25.26 -45.56 -26.62
CA GLN A 722 25.57 -46.70 -27.50
C GLN A 722 26.73 -47.55 -26.97
N GLU A 723 27.70 -46.94 -26.30
CA GLU A 723 28.84 -47.64 -25.69
C GLU A 723 28.40 -48.35 -24.41
N ILE A 724 27.59 -47.67 -23.58
CA ILE A 724 26.96 -48.26 -22.39
C ILE A 724 26.15 -49.52 -22.74
N ARG A 725 25.38 -49.50 -23.83
CA ARG A 725 24.63 -50.68 -24.32
C ARG A 725 25.55 -51.86 -24.69
N LYS A 726 26.76 -51.59 -25.23
CA LYS A 726 27.77 -52.61 -25.53
C LYS A 726 28.40 -53.17 -24.24
N ILE A 727 28.82 -52.28 -23.33
CA ILE A 727 29.46 -52.62 -22.04
C ILE A 727 28.53 -53.51 -21.20
N LEU A 728 27.28 -53.09 -21.02
CA LEU A 728 26.26 -53.82 -20.23
C LEU A 728 25.58 -54.95 -21.01
N LYS A 729 25.99 -55.20 -22.27
CA LYS A 729 25.44 -56.21 -23.20
C LYS A 729 23.91 -56.19 -23.30
N ASN A 730 23.30 -55.03 -23.12
CA ASN A 730 21.85 -54.86 -23.10
C ASN A 730 21.42 -53.67 -23.99
N PRO A 731 20.90 -53.93 -25.20
CA PRO A 731 20.43 -52.89 -26.12
C PRO A 731 19.26 -52.04 -25.59
N SER A 732 18.47 -52.55 -24.63
CA SER A 732 17.30 -51.86 -24.08
C SER A 732 17.63 -50.75 -23.06
N VAL A 733 18.90 -50.59 -22.67
CA VAL A 733 19.30 -49.55 -21.71
C VAL A 733 18.99 -48.15 -22.26
N GLN A 734 18.39 -47.33 -21.41
CA GLN A 734 18.10 -45.91 -21.63
C GLN A 734 18.52 -45.13 -20.38
N TYR A 735 18.73 -43.83 -20.53
CA TYR A 735 18.93 -42.93 -19.39
C TYR A 735 17.62 -42.72 -18.62
N VAL A 736 17.71 -42.57 -17.31
CA VAL A 736 16.61 -42.10 -16.45
C VAL A 736 16.98 -40.81 -15.74
N THR A 737 15.99 -39.95 -15.52
CA THR A 737 16.11 -38.72 -14.73
C THR A 737 15.23 -38.84 -13.49
N VAL A 738 15.81 -38.68 -12.30
CA VAL A 738 15.09 -38.81 -11.02
C VAL A 738 15.62 -37.78 -10.02
N SER A 739 14.71 -37.02 -9.40
CA SER A 739 15.03 -35.98 -8.41
C SER A 739 16.07 -34.96 -8.88
N GLY A 740 16.04 -34.57 -10.16
CA GLY A 740 16.96 -33.60 -10.77
C GLY A 740 18.32 -34.14 -11.18
N GLN A 741 18.67 -35.38 -10.84
CA GLN A 741 19.82 -36.07 -11.44
C GLN A 741 19.39 -36.66 -12.78
N GLU A 742 20.16 -36.38 -13.84
CA GLU A 742 19.94 -36.82 -15.22
C GLU A 742 20.98 -37.85 -15.65
N PHE A 743 20.78 -38.49 -16.80
CA PHE A 743 21.74 -39.43 -17.42
C PHE A 743 22.12 -40.66 -16.56
N MET A 744 21.28 -41.01 -15.58
CA MET A 744 21.50 -42.19 -14.75
C MET A 744 21.21 -43.49 -15.52
N ILE A 745 22.05 -44.51 -15.29
CA ILE A 745 21.76 -45.89 -15.66
C ILE A 745 21.18 -46.61 -14.45
N GLU A 746 19.93 -47.08 -14.55
CA GLU A 746 19.23 -47.79 -13.48
C GLU A 746 19.30 -49.32 -13.68
N VAL A 747 19.74 -50.05 -12.65
CA VAL A 747 19.85 -51.51 -12.66
C VAL A 747 19.29 -52.10 -11.36
N LYS A 748 18.58 -53.23 -11.46
CA LYS A 748 18.04 -53.97 -10.31
C LYS A 748 19.18 -54.37 -9.37
N ASN A 749 18.95 -54.30 -8.05
CA ASN A 749 19.97 -54.61 -7.05
C ASN A 749 20.53 -56.04 -7.17
N SER A 750 19.75 -56.98 -7.73
CA SER A 750 20.15 -58.36 -8.05
C SER A 750 21.11 -58.50 -9.24
N ALA A 751 21.30 -57.44 -10.04
CA ALA A 751 22.12 -57.43 -11.27
C ALA A 751 23.25 -56.39 -11.23
N VAL A 752 23.56 -55.84 -10.04
CA VAL A 752 24.63 -54.84 -9.85
C VAL A 752 26.02 -55.37 -10.23
N SER A 753 26.22 -56.69 -10.19
CA SER A 753 27.44 -57.36 -10.70
C SER A 753 27.67 -57.20 -12.22
N CYS A 754 26.70 -56.70 -12.98
CA CYS A 754 26.85 -56.35 -14.39
C CYS A 754 27.44 -54.93 -14.62
N ILE A 755 27.54 -54.10 -13.58
CA ILE A 755 28.09 -52.74 -13.66
C ILE A 755 29.62 -52.78 -13.48
N PRO A 756 30.41 -52.07 -14.32
CA PRO A 756 31.85 -51.93 -14.14
C PRO A 756 32.25 -51.27 -12.82
N ALA A 757 33.42 -51.63 -12.28
CA ALA A 757 33.87 -51.22 -10.94
C ALA A 757 34.30 -49.74 -10.83
N ASP A 758 34.56 -49.09 -11.96
CA ASP A 758 34.88 -47.66 -12.11
C ASP A 758 33.64 -46.75 -12.11
N TRP A 759 32.43 -47.31 -12.16
CA TRP A 759 31.19 -46.54 -12.22
C TRP A 759 30.75 -46.04 -10.84
N VAL A 760 30.42 -44.75 -10.75
CA VAL A 760 30.00 -44.11 -9.50
C VAL A 760 28.52 -44.37 -9.26
N LYS A 761 28.18 -44.96 -8.09
CA LYS A 761 26.78 -45.08 -7.64
C LYS A 761 26.29 -43.71 -7.15
N VAL A 762 25.37 -43.10 -7.90
CA VAL A 762 24.82 -41.76 -7.61
C VAL A 762 23.43 -41.80 -6.95
N GLY A 763 22.73 -42.93 -7.06
CA GLY A 763 21.44 -43.14 -6.41
C GLY A 763 21.22 -44.59 -5.99
N SER A 764 20.38 -44.79 -4.98
CA SER A 764 20.04 -46.12 -4.46
C SER A 764 18.61 -46.16 -3.94
N THR A 765 17.93 -47.29 -4.15
CA THR A 765 16.61 -47.60 -3.59
C THR A 765 16.61 -49.07 -3.14
N LYS A 766 15.54 -49.50 -2.46
CA LYS A 766 15.40 -50.90 -2.04
C LYS A 766 15.41 -51.92 -3.21
N ALA A 767 14.99 -51.52 -4.41
CA ALA A 767 14.87 -52.41 -5.58
C ALA A 767 15.96 -52.21 -6.64
N VAL A 768 16.38 -50.96 -6.87
CA VAL A 768 17.30 -50.55 -7.96
C VAL A 768 18.40 -49.61 -7.46
N SER A 769 19.59 -49.76 -8.02
CA SER A 769 20.74 -48.84 -7.88
C SER A 769 20.93 -48.04 -9.18
N ARG A 770 21.43 -46.80 -9.06
CA ARG A 770 21.67 -45.89 -10.19
C ARG A 770 23.12 -45.46 -10.25
N PHE A 771 23.68 -45.46 -11.46
CA PHE A 771 25.11 -45.27 -11.69
C PHE A 771 25.39 -44.31 -12.84
N HIS A 772 26.53 -43.63 -12.78
CA HIS A 772 27.17 -42.91 -13.89
C HIS A 772 28.50 -43.58 -14.25
N SER A 773 28.80 -43.70 -15.54
CA SER A 773 30.14 -44.04 -16.03
C SER A 773 31.11 -42.87 -15.77
N PRO A 774 32.44 -43.07 -15.74
CA PRO A 774 33.40 -41.97 -15.58
C PRO A 774 33.20 -40.86 -16.62
N PHE A 775 32.93 -41.22 -17.88
CA PHE A 775 32.61 -40.26 -18.95
C PHE A 775 31.40 -39.39 -18.62
N ILE A 776 30.32 -39.98 -18.05
CA ILE A 776 29.14 -39.22 -17.62
C ILE A 776 29.48 -38.36 -16.40
N VAL A 777 30.25 -38.87 -15.42
CA VAL A 777 30.66 -38.07 -14.24
C VAL A 777 31.43 -36.81 -14.64
N GLU A 778 32.25 -36.87 -15.68
CA GLU A 778 32.98 -35.70 -16.20
C GLU A 778 32.11 -34.81 -17.09
N ASN A 779 31.46 -35.35 -18.12
CA ASN A 779 30.68 -34.55 -19.06
C ASN A 779 29.41 -33.95 -18.42
N TYR A 780 28.77 -34.62 -17.46
CA TYR A 780 27.66 -34.05 -16.69
C TYR A 780 28.13 -32.93 -15.75
N ARG A 781 29.35 -33.01 -15.21
CA ARG A 781 29.94 -31.90 -14.44
C ARG A 781 30.16 -30.68 -15.35
N HIS A 782 30.73 -30.88 -16.54
CA HIS A 782 30.93 -29.82 -17.52
C HIS A 782 29.60 -29.23 -18.03
N LEU A 783 28.62 -30.08 -18.35
CA LEU A 783 27.28 -29.65 -18.75
C LEU A 783 26.60 -28.78 -17.68
N ASN A 784 26.73 -29.13 -16.40
CA ASN A 784 26.15 -28.33 -15.33
C ASN A 784 26.92 -27.03 -15.07
N GLN A 785 28.23 -26.97 -15.32
CA GLN A 785 28.98 -25.70 -15.33
C GLN A 785 28.50 -24.78 -16.45
N LEU A 786 28.36 -25.30 -17.68
CA LEU A 786 27.84 -24.53 -18.82
C LEU A 786 26.40 -24.05 -18.57
N ARG A 787 25.54 -24.87 -17.98
CA ARG A 787 24.16 -24.51 -17.60
C ARG A 787 24.12 -23.42 -16.53
N GLU A 788 24.94 -23.53 -15.47
CA GLU A 788 25.04 -22.48 -14.45
C GLU A 788 25.58 -21.18 -15.06
N GLN A 789 26.58 -21.25 -15.95
CA GLN A 789 27.10 -20.09 -16.68
C GLN A 789 26.04 -19.46 -17.61
N LEU A 790 25.28 -20.26 -18.36
CA LEU A 790 24.17 -19.75 -19.20
C LEU A 790 23.12 -19.02 -18.36
N VAL A 791 22.81 -19.50 -17.15
CA VAL A 791 21.88 -18.80 -16.24
C VAL A 791 22.47 -17.45 -15.78
N LEU A 792 23.77 -17.37 -15.51
CA LEU A 792 24.45 -16.10 -15.20
C LEU A 792 24.45 -15.15 -16.40
N ASP A 793 24.90 -15.62 -17.57
CA ASP A 793 24.96 -14.86 -18.82
C ASP A 793 23.56 -14.30 -19.17
N CYS A 794 22.52 -15.15 -19.20
CA CYS A 794 21.13 -14.72 -19.40
C CYS A 794 20.58 -13.80 -18.31
N SER A 795 21.16 -13.80 -17.09
CA SER A 795 20.74 -12.89 -16.02
C SER A 795 21.35 -11.48 -16.16
N ALA A 796 22.51 -11.36 -16.82
CA ALA A 796 23.10 -10.08 -17.19
C ALA A 796 22.31 -9.45 -18.36
N GLU A 797 22.14 -10.19 -19.46
CA GLU A 797 21.34 -9.75 -20.62
C GLU A 797 19.91 -9.32 -20.24
N TRP A 798 19.32 -9.96 -19.22
CA TRP A 798 18.04 -9.54 -18.64
C TRP A 798 18.09 -8.14 -18.02
N LEU A 799 19.14 -7.82 -17.25
CA LEU A 799 19.29 -6.50 -16.62
C LEU A 799 19.59 -5.39 -17.64
N ASP A 800 20.22 -5.71 -18.75
CA ASP A 800 20.48 -4.74 -19.82
C ASP A 800 19.25 -4.55 -20.71
N PHE A 801 18.51 -5.61 -21.01
CA PHE A 801 17.17 -5.54 -21.62
C PHE A 801 16.18 -4.69 -20.79
N LEU A 802 16.21 -4.83 -19.44
CA LEU A 802 15.43 -3.97 -18.55
C LEU A 802 15.91 -2.51 -18.53
N GLU A 803 17.21 -2.26 -18.69
CA GLU A 803 17.74 -0.89 -18.77
C GLU A 803 17.26 -0.18 -20.03
N ASN A 804 17.35 -0.85 -21.19
CA ASN A 804 16.87 -0.34 -22.47
C ASN A 804 15.36 -0.02 -22.43
N PHE A 805 14.54 -0.92 -21.87
CA PHE A 805 13.12 -0.65 -21.65
C PHE A 805 12.88 0.55 -20.72
N SER A 806 13.78 0.80 -19.76
CA SER A 806 13.64 1.86 -18.76
C SER A 806 13.78 3.28 -19.33
N GLU A 807 14.33 3.44 -20.54
CA GLU A 807 14.32 4.72 -21.27
C GLU A 807 12.89 5.24 -21.47
N HIS A 808 11.97 4.35 -21.86
CA HIS A 808 10.58 4.68 -22.16
C HIS A 808 9.70 4.86 -20.90
N TYR A 809 10.20 4.53 -19.70
CA TYR A 809 9.44 4.59 -18.43
C TYR A 809 8.62 5.87 -18.26
N HIS A 810 9.21 7.02 -18.60
CA HIS A 810 8.54 8.33 -18.46
C HIS A 810 7.38 8.53 -19.44
N SER A 811 7.40 7.90 -20.62
CA SER A 811 6.27 7.87 -21.57
C SER A 811 5.16 6.97 -21.05
N LEU A 812 5.51 5.77 -20.59
CA LEU A 812 4.56 4.78 -20.09
C LEU A 812 3.86 5.29 -18.81
N CYS A 813 4.57 5.95 -17.90
CA CYS A 813 3.99 6.57 -16.72
C CYS A 813 3.07 7.76 -17.08
N LYS A 814 3.30 8.52 -18.16
CA LYS A 814 2.30 9.47 -18.66
C LYS A 814 1.02 8.74 -19.06
N ALA A 815 1.10 7.68 -19.88
CA ALA A 815 -0.07 6.89 -20.29
C ALA A 815 -0.88 6.38 -19.08
N VAL A 816 -0.21 5.86 -18.04
CA VAL A 816 -0.86 5.47 -16.77
C VAL A 816 -1.50 6.67 -16.07
N HIS A 817 -0.87 7.85 -16.05
CA HIS A 817 -1.49 9.07 -15.51
C HIS A 817 -2.72 9.54 -16.31
N HIS A 818 -2.77 9.35 -17.63
CA HIS A 818 -3.96 9.64 -18.45
C HIS A 818 -5.09 8.66 -18.12
N LEU A 819 -4.81 7.35 -18.09
CA LEU A 819 -5.76 6.31 -17.65
C LEU A 819 -6.29 6.57 -16.23
N ALA A 820 -5.42 7.00 -15.30
CA ALA A 820 -5.81 7.40 -13.95
C ALA A 820 -6.75 8.62 -13.94
N THR A 821 -6.59 9.59 -14.86
CA THR A 821 -7.54 10.70 -14.99
C THR A 821 -8.90 10.20 -15.47
N ILE A 822 -8.90 9.34 -16.48
CA ILE A 822 -10.12 8.80 -17.08
C ILE A 822 -10.90 8.02 -16.01
N ASP A 823 -10.25 7.13 -15.25
CA ASP A 823 -10.86 6.39 -14.14
C ASP A 823 -11.42 7.32 -13.04
N CYS A 824 -10.74 8.43 -12.70
CA CYS A 824 -11.29 9.45 -11.80
C CYS A 824 -12.58 10.09 -12.36
N ILE A 825 -12.63 10.47 -13.64
CA ILE A 825 -13.83 11.06 -14.24
C ILE A 825 -14.99 10.05 -14.27
N PHE A 826 -14.72 8.79 -14.64
CA PHE A 826 -15.72 7.71 -14.56
C PHE A 826 -16.19 7.49 -13.12
N SER A 827 -15.30 7.58 -12.12
CA SER A 827 -15.66 7.50 -10.69
C SER A 827 -16.63 8.60 -10.30
N LEU A 828 -16.33 9.86 -10.60
CA LEU A 828 -17.22 11.00 -10.32
C LEU A 828 -18.55 10.93 -11.08
N ALA A 829 -18.55 10.39 -12.30
CA ALA A 829 -19.78 10.10 -13.03
C ALA A 829 -20.61 8.95 -12.42
N LYS A 830 -20.00 8.00 -11.67
CA LYS A 830 -20.76 7.04 -10.85
C LYS A 830 -21.38 7.71 -9.63
N VAL A 831 -20.67 8.63 -8.97
CA VAL A 831 -21.24 9.43 -7.86
C VAL A 831 -22.43 10.23 -8.35
N ALA A 832 -22.23 11.02 -9.41
CA ALA A 832 -23.23 11.92 -9.98
C ALA A 832 -24.48 11.23 -10.56
N LYS A 833 -24.47 9.90 -10.72
CA LYS A 833 -25.60 9.08 -11.18
C LYS A 833 -26.44 8.52 -10.03
N GLN A 834 -26.11 8.82 -8.77
CA GLN A 834 -26.81 8.36 -7.58
C GLN A 834 -27.63 9.49 -6.94
N GLY A 835 -28.94 9.26 -6.75
CA GLY A 835 -29.81 10.22 -6.05
C GLY A 835 -29.91 11.60 -6.71
N ASP A 836 -30.35 12.58 -5.93
CA ASP A 836 -30.53 13.96 -6.39
C ASP A 836 -29.19 14.72 -6.32
N TYR A 837 -28.35 14.54 -7.34
CA TYR A 837 -27.06 15.21 -7.49
C TYR A 837 -27.08 16.21 -8.66
N CYS A 838 -26.76 17.48 -8.41
CA CYS A 838 -26.74 18.53 -9.43
C CYS A 838 -25.32 18.89 -9.90
N ARG A 839 -25.19 19.39 -11.14
CA ARG A 839 -23.96 20.06 -11.63
C ARG A 839 -23.86 21.43 -10.95
N PRO A 840 -22.84 21.73 -10.12
CA PRO A 840 -22.68 23.04 -9.51
C PRO A 840 -22.38 24.11 -10.57
N THR A 841 -22.89 25.32 -10.36
CA THR A 841 -22.50 26.51 -11.15
C THR A 841 -21.37 27.22 -10.45
N LEU A 842 -20.16 27.22 -11.04
CA LEU A 842 -18.97 27.81 -10.46
C LEU A 842 -18.79 29.28 -10.90
N GLN A 843 -18.37 30.15 -9.98
CA GLN A 843 -18.19 31.59 -10.22
C GLN A 843 -16.92 32.12 -9.53
N GLU A 844 -16.35 33.22 -10.02
CA GLU A 844 -15.20 33.89 -9.39
C GLU A 844 -15.60 34.78 -8.19
N GLY A 845 -16.90 35.10 -8.06
CA GLY A 845 -17.47 35.94 -7.01
C GLY A 845 -17.90 35.15 -5.77
N ARG A 846 -17.88 35.80 -4.60
CA ARG A 846 -18.13 35.15 -3.29
C ARG A 846 -19.58 34.73 -3.14
N LYS A 847 -19.81 33.42 -3.21
CA LYS A 847 -21.15 32.83 -3.20
C LYS A 847 -21.14 31.40 -2.69
N ILE A 848 -22.04 31.07 -1.78
CA ILE A 848 -22.44 29.69 -1.48
C ILE A 848 -23.96 29.71 -1.44
N LEU A 849 -24.58 29.47 -2.60
CA LEU A 849 -26.00 29.13 -2.69
C LEU A 849 -26.12 27.62 -2.84
N ILE A 850 -26.90 26.99 -1.97
CA ILE A 850 -27.22 25.56 -2.01
C ILE A 850 -28.73 25.46 -1.74
N LYS A 851 -29.50 24.88 -2.66
CA LYS A 851 -30.89 24.48 -2.42
C LYS A 851 -30.95 23.01 -2.04
N ASN A 852 -31.62 22.70 -0.94
CA ASN A 852 -31.89 21.33 -0.48
C ASN A 852 -30.62 20.43 -0.51
N GLY A 853 -29.52 20.98 0.01
CA GLY A 853 -28.25 20.30 0.14
C GLY A 853 -28.27 19.26 1.26
N ARG A 854 -27.51 18.18 1.07
CA ARG A 854 -27.44 17.04 1.99
C ARG A 854 -25.96 16.73 2.31
N HIS A 855 -25.69 16.12 3.47
CA HIS A 855 -24.32 15.75 3.85
C HIS A 855 -23.88 14.48 3.10
N PRO A 856 -22.83 14.50 2.25
CA PRO A 856 -22.53 13.40 1.32
C PRO A 856 -22.46 12.00 1.96
N VAL A 857 -21.79 11.88 3.10
CA VAL A 857 -21.67 10.60 3.83
C VAL A 857 -23.00 10.12 4.41
N ILE A 858 -23.86 11.03 4.86
CA ILE A 858 -25.16 10.69 5.48
C ILE A 858 -26.16 10.30 4.38
N ASP A 859 -26.11 10.97 3.23
CA ASP A 859 -26.89 10.67 2.03
C ASP A 859 -26.68 9.21 1.58
N VAL A 860 -25.43 8.73 1.59
CA VAL A 860 -25.10 7.33 1.26
C VAL A 860 -25.46 6.35 2.38
N LEU A 861 -25.35 6.73 3.66
CA LEU A 861 -25.60 5.83 4.79
C LEU A 861 -27.09 5.66 5.16
N LEU A 862 -27.92 6.69 4.95
CA LEU A 862 -29.34 6.68 5.32
C LEU A 862 -30.27 6.75 4.08
N GLY A 863 -29.84 7.39 3.00
CA GLY A 863 -30.72 7.73 1.87
C GLY A 863 -31.88 8.65 2.28
N ALA A 864 -32.97 8.60 1.52
CA ALA A 864 -34.19 9.37 1.76
C ALA A 864 -35.04 8.83 2.93
N GLN A 865 -34.45 8.71 4.12
CA GLN A 865 -35.13 8.37 5.38
C GLN A 865 -35.34 9.62 6.25
N ASP A 866 -36.46 9.68 6.98
CA ASP A 866 -37.01 10.88 7.63
C ASP A 866 -36.14 11.58 8.70
N GLN A 867 -34.91 11.11 8.96
CA GLN A 867 -34.03 11.65 10.00
C GLN A 867 -33.07 12.75 9.51
N TYR A 868 -32.72 12.81 8.23
CA TYR A 868 -31.82 13.85 7.71
C TYR A 868 -32.47 14.67 6.58
N VAL A 869 -33.19 15.72 7.00
CA VAL A 869 -33.88 16.64 6.10
C VAL A 869 -32.84 17.47 5.31
N PRO A 870 -33.00 17.65 3.98
CA PRO A 870 -32.16 18.54 3.19
C PRO A 870 -32.24 20.00 3.68
N ASN A 871 -31.12 20.71 3.67
CA ASN A 871 -31.03 22.09 4.16
C ASN A 871 -30.53 23.02 3.06
N SER A 872 -31.10 24.23 2.99
CA SER A 872 -30.66 25.26 2.06
C SER A 872 -29.70 26.24 2.74
N THR A 873 -28.71 26.72 2.00
CA THR A 873 -27.69 27.68 2.46
C THR A 873 -27.65 28.85 1.50
N ASN A 874 -27.64 30.08 2.03
CA ASN A 874 -27.47 31.30 1.26
C ASN A 874 -26.39 32.16 1.94
N LEU A 875 -25.22 32.26 1.30
CA LEU A 875 -24.17 33.19 1.66
C LEU A 875 -23.68 33.89 0.39
N SER A 876 -23.62 35.22 0.35
CA SER A 876 -23.07 35.94 -0.81
C SER A 876 -22.67 37.37 -0.51
N GLU A 877 -21.83 37.98 -1.36
CA GLU A 877 -21.37 39.36 -1.19
C GLU A 877 -22.53 40.38 -1.16
N ASP A 878 -23.60 40.11 -1.91
CA ASP A 878 -24.86 40.89 -2.01
C ASP A 878 -25.87 40.63 -0.87
N SER A 879 -25.55 39.75 0.09
CA SER A 879 -26.48 39.23 1.08
C SER A 879 -25.80 39.02 2.44
N GLU A 880 -26.36 38.15 3.27
CA GLU A 880 -25.69 37.65 4.47
C GLU A 880 -24.38 36.94 4.08
N ARG A 881 -23.27 37.33 4.72
CA ARG A 881 -21.95 36.67 4.60
C ARG A 881 -21.59 35.84 5.83
N VAL A 882 -22.36 35.99 6.91
CA VAL A 882 -22.09 35.42 8.23
C VAL A 882 -23.38 34.81 8.77
N MET A 883 -23.40 33.48 8.93
CA MET A 883 -24.55 32.75 9.44
C MET A 883 -24.31 32.33 10.90
N ILE A 884 -25.04 32.94 11.83
CA ILE A 884 -25.00 32.60 13.26
C ILE A 884 -26.02 31.50 13.53
N ILE A 885 -25.56 30.33 13.95
CA ILE A 885 -26.40 29.15 14.21
C ILE A 885 -26.47 28.90 15.71
N THR A 886 -27.65 28.52 16.21
CA THR A 886 -27.93 28.27 17.64
C THR A 886 -28.76 26.98 17.83
N GLY A 887 -29.00 26.57 19.08
CA GLY A 887 -29.87 25.43 19.42
C GLY A 887 -29.14 24.17 19.96
N PRO A 888 -29.85 23.08 20.30
CA PRO A 888 -29.28 21.91 20.97
C PRO A 888 -28.32 21.10 20.09
N ASN A 889 -27.35 20.39 20.70
CA ASN A 889 -26.32 19.63 19.96
C ASN A 889 -26.83 18.38 19.25
N MET A 890 -27.99 17.85 19.65
CA MET A 890 -28.63 16.73 18.95
C MET A 890 -29.44 17.15 17.71
N GLY A 891 -29.59 18.45 17.44
CA GLY A 891 -30.41 18.99 16.35
C GLY A 891 -29.73 19.02 14.97
N GLY A 892 -28.83 18.08 14.66
CA GLY A 892 -28.16 17.98 13.34
C GLY A 892 -27.19 19.12 12.97
N LYS A 893 -27.00 20.13 13.82
CA LYS A 893 -26.26 21.37 13.51
C LYS A 893 -24.86 21.13 12.96
N SER A 894 -24.07 20.28 13.61
CA SER A 894 -22.69 19.98 13.20
C SER A 894 -22.66 19.26 11.85
N SER A 895 -23.66 18.42 11.54
CA SER A 895 -23.81 17.80 10.22
C SER A 895 -24.13 18.85 9.13
N TYR A 896 -25.02 19.81 9.42
CA TYR A 896 -25.26 20.93 8.49
C TYR A 896 -23.98 21.73 8.23
N ILE A 897 -23.23 22.09 9.27
CA ILE A 897 -21.94 22.79 9.13
C ILE A 897 -20.95 22.00 8.27
N LYS A 898 -20.78 20.68 8.52
CA LYS A 898 -19.93 19.83 7.67
C LYS A 898 -20.43 19.80 6.23
N GLN A 899 -21.74 19.77 5.98
CA GLN A 899 -22.30 19.69 4.63
C GLN A 899 -21.86 20.88 3.75
N VAL A 900 -21.87 22.11 4.29
CA VAL A 900 -21.55 23.31 3.50
C VAL A 900 -20.10 23.27 3.01
N ALA A 901 -19.16 22.89 3.87
CA ALA A 901 -17.76 22.72 3.48
C ALA A 901 -17.55 21.54 2.52
N LEU A 902 -18.15 20.38 2.79
CA LEU A 902 -18.02 19.19 1.95
C LEU A 902 -18.57 19.41 0.53
N ILE A 903 -19.72 20.09 0.41
CA ILE A 903 -20.29 20.46 -0.89
C ILE A 903 -19.37 21.43 -1.64
N THR A 904 -18.77 22.41 -0.95
CA THR A 904 -17.81 23.36 -1.55
C THR A 904 -16.55 22.64 -2.07
N ILE A 905 -16.01 21.69 -1.28
CA ILE A 905 -14.88 20.83 -1.67
C ILE A 905 -15.21 20.02 -2.92
N MET A 906 -16.36 19.36 -2.95
CA MET A 906 -16.79 18.54 -4.11
C MET A 906 -16.97 19.38 -5.37
N ALA A 907 -17.54 20.60 -5.25
CA ALA A 907 -17.69 21.51 -6.38
C ALA A 907 -16.33 21.96 -6.96
N GLN A 908 -15.38 22.39 -6.11
CA GLN A 908 -14.03 22.79 -6.54
C GLN A 908 -13.11 21.62 -6.91
N MET A 909 -13.45 20.39 -6.56
CA MET A 909 -12.82 19.19 -7.12
C MET A 909 -13.27 18.93 -8.57
N GLY A 910 -14.40 19.49 -9.01
CA GLY A 910 -15.02 19.24 -10.31
C GLY A 910 -16.02 18.07 -10.30
N SER A 911 -16.72 17.85 -9.18
CA SER A 911 -17.79 16.85 -9.04
C SER A 911 -19.18 17.48 -9.02
N TYR A 912 -20.19 16.70 -9.39
CA TYR A 912 -21.57 16.96 -8.98
C TYR A 912 -21.71 16.80 -7.46
N ILE A 913 -22.77 17.38 -6.89
CA ILE A 913 -22.97 17.51 -5.45
C ILE A 913 -24.40 17.16 -5.02
N PRO A 914 -24.61 16.66 -3.78
CA PRO A 914 -25.92 16.28 -3.25
C PRO A 914 -26.77 17.50 -2.89
N ALA A 915 -27.37 18.12 -3.90
CA ALA A 915 -28.25 19.29 -3.80
C ALA A 915 -29.20 19.33 -5.01
N GLU A 916 -30.28 20.09 -4.90
CA GLU A 916 -31.23 20.34 -6.00
C GLU A 916 -30.65 21.34 -7.00
N GLU A 917 -30.12 22.46 -6.50
CA GLU A 917 -29.38 23.46 -7.25
C GLU A 917 -28.23 24.01 -6.39
N ALA A 918 -27.16 24.49 -7.02
CA ALA A 918 -26.11 25.20 -6.32
C ALA A 918 -25.34 26.19 -7.20
N THR A 919 -24.89 27.29 -6.57
CA THR A 919 -23.95 28.25 -7.13
C THR A 919 -22.83 28.49 -6.12
N ILE A 920 -21.61 28.12 -6.49
CA ILE A 920 -20.43 28.13 -5.62
C ILE A 920 -19.37 29.07 -6.20
N GLY A 921 -18.91 30.02 -5.39
CA GLY A 921 -17.76 30.86 -5.65
C GLY A 921 -16.47 30.11 -5.36
N ILE A 922 -15.38 30.42 -6.06
CA ILE A 922 -14.06 29.85 -5.75
C ILE A 922 -13.61 30.32 -4.35
N VAL A 923 -13.56 29.37 -3.42
CA VAL A 923 -13.02 29.51 -2.07
C VAL A 923 -11.54 29.13 -2.08
N ASP A 924 -10.69 30.00 -1.53
CA ASP A 924 -9.23 29.78 -1.49
C ASP A 924 -8.77 28.84 -0.37
N GLY A 925 -9.51 28.79 0.73
CA GLY A 925 -9.25 27.91 1.85
C GLY A 925 -10.47 27.67 2.73
N ILE A 926 -10.53 26.48 3.33
CA ILE A 926 -11.56 26.11 4.29
C ILE A 926 -10.91 25.90 5.65
N PHE A 927 -11.40 26.65 6.64
CA PHE A 927 -10.85 26.70 7.98
C PHE A 927 -11.92 26.29 8.98
N THR A 928 -11.72 25.18 9.67
CA THR A 928 -12.63 24.70 10.71
C THR A 928 -11.95 24.69 12.08
N ARG A 929 -12.65 25.22 13.08
CA ARG A 929 -12.51 24.79 14.47
C ARG A 929 -13.80 24.07 14.85
N MET A 930 -13.73 22.76 15.09
CA MET A 930 -14.88 21.94 15.49
C MET A 930 -14.47 20.88 16.50
N GLY A 931 -15.40 20.54 17.40
CA GLY A 931 -15.22 19.49 18.40
C GLY A 931 -14.26 19.84 19.54
N ALA A 932 -14.17 18.92 20.50
CA ALA A 932 -13.22 18.95 21.60
C ALA A 932 -12.33 17.71 21.53
N ALA A 933 -11.02 17.94 21.32
CA ALA A 933 -10.00 16.91 21.37
C ALA A 933 -8.97 17.30 22.44
N ASP A 934 -8.73 16.39 23.39
CA ASP A 934 -7.92 16.68 24.58
C ASP A 934 -6.47 16.21 24.37
N ASN A 935 -5.50 17.10 24.59
CA ASN A 935 -4.07 16.83 24.36
C ASN A 935 -3.30 16.73 25.68
N ILE A 936 -3.83 15.87 26.56
CA ILE A 936 -3.41 15.66 27.96
C ILE A 936 -1.89 15.49 28.09
N TYR A 937 -1.26 14.81 27.13
CA TYR A 937 0.18 14.55 27.10
C TYR A 937 1.08 15.80 27.02
N LYS A 938 0.60 16.93 26.50
CA LYS A 938 1.36 18.20 26.48
C LYS A 938 1.21 19.03 27.75
N GLY A 939 0.31 18.67 28.66
CA GLY A 939 -0.13 19.55 29.76
C GLY A 939 -0.83 20.84 29.27
N GLN A 940 -1.14 20.94 27.97
CA GLN A 940 -1.85 22.07 27.38
C GLN A 940 -3.36 21.86 27.55
N SER A 941 -4.03 22.88 28.09
CA SER A 941 -5.50 22.87 28.20
C SER A 941 -6.13 22.82 26.81
N THR A 942 -7.26 22.12 26.69
CA THR A 942 -8.13 22.12 25.49
C THR A 942 -8.44 23.52 25.00
N PHE A 943 -8.61 24.47 25.93
CA PHE A 943 -8.82 25.88 25.65
C PHE A 943 -7.60 26.56 24.99
N MET A 944 -6.38 26.16 25.34
CA MET A 944 -5.16 26.72 24.74
C MET A 944 -4.99 26.27 23.29
N GLU A 945 -5.28 25.00 22.98
CA GLU A 945 -5.27 24.52 21.60
C GLU A 945 -6.44 25.13 20.79
N GLU A 946 -7.65 25.22 21.37
CA GLU A 946 -8.81 25.93 20.78
C GLU A 946 -8.49 27.39 20.39
N LEU A 947 -7.83 28.14 21.27
CA LEU A 947 -7.39 29.51 20.97
C LEU A 947 -6.20 29.55 20.00
N THR A 948 -5.32 28.55 19.99
CA THR A 948 -4.18 28.49 19.06
C THR A 948 -4.67 28.26 17.63
N ASP A 949 -5.53 27.25 17.42
CA ASP A 949 -6.21 26.99 16.15
C ASP A 949 -6.98 28.24 15.69
N THR A 950 -7.78 28.85 16.56
CA THR A 950 -8.54 30.07 16.22
C THR A 950 -7.62 31.24 15.84
N ALA A 951 -6.50 31.41 16.52
CA ALA A 951 -5.52 32.45 16.20
C ALA A 951 -4.70 32.15 14.94
N GLU A 952 -4.58 30.88 14.51
CA GLU A 952 -4.04 30.52 13.19
C GLU A 952 -5.05 30.79 12.07
N ILE A 953 -6.33 30.47 12.28
CA ILE A 953 -7.42 30.81 11.34
C ILE A 953 -7.49 32.33 11.12
N ILE A 954 -7.37 33.15 12.17
CA ILE A 954 -7.34 34.63 12.07
C ILE A 954 -6.13 35.14 11.24
N ARG A 955 -5.02 34.39 11.16
CA ARG A 955 -3.83 34.76 10.36
C ARG A 955 -3.90 34.27 8.91
N GLN A 956 -4.51 33.10 8.68
CA GLN A 956 -4.54 32.43 7.36
C GLN A 956 -5.79 32.71 6.54
N ALA A 957 -6.95 32.98 7.16
CA ALA A 957 -8.20 33.18 6.45
C ALA A 957 -8.21 34.51 5.68
N THR A 958 -8.43 34.44 4.37
CA THR A 958 -8.46 35.59 3.47
C THR A 958 -9.89 35.98 3.08
N SER A 959 -10.00 37.05 2.31
CA SER A 959 -11.20 37.50 1.60
C SER A 959 -12.04 36.41 0.92
N GLN A 960 -11.44 35.30 0.45
CA GLN A 960 -12.15 34.24 -0.29
C GLN A 960 -12.47 33.02 0.57
N SER A 961 -12.03 32.98 1.83
CA SER A 961 -12.05 31.77 2.64
C SER A 961 -13.42 31.47 3.24
N LEU A 962 -13.70 30.19 3.42
CA LEU A 962 -14.84 29.69 4.21
C LEU A 962 -14.37 29.39 5.64
N VAL A 963 -14.80 30.20 6.59
CA VAL A 963 -14.48 30.03 8.02
C VAL A 963 -15.65 29.37 8.76
N ILE A 964 -15.34 28.36 9.56
CA ILE A 964 -16.26 27.59 10.38
C ILE A 964 -15.73 27.56 11.81
N LEU A 965 -16.48 28.16 12.74
CA LEU A 965 -16.17 28.16 14.18
C LEU A 965 -17.33 27.54 14.96
N ASP A 966 -17.08 26.43 15.65
CA ASP A 966 -18.05 25.69 16.48
C ASP A 966 -17.61 25.67 17.96
N GLU A 967 -18.58 25.93 18.85
CA GLU A 967 -18.44 26.07 20.32
C GLU A 967 -17.16 26.83 20.79
N LEU A 968 -16.82 27.96 20.15
CA LEU A 968 -15.71 28.82 20.58
C LEU A 968 -15.99 29.45 21.95
N GLY A 969 -14.98 29.44 22.83
CA GLY A 969 -15.09 29.93 24.21
C GLY A 969 -15.52 28.86 25.22
N ARG A 970 -15.78 27.62 24.78
CA ARG A 970 -16.27 26.51 25.63
C ARG A 970 -15.32 26.13 26.76
N GLY A 971 -14.02 26.31 26.58
CA GLY A 971 -12.98 25.88 27.52
C GLY A 971 -12.70 26.83 28.70
N THR A 972 -13.47 27.89 28.90
CA THR A 972 -13.20 28.93 29.91
C THR A 972 -14.47 29.39 30.67
N SER A 973 -14.38 30.46 31.47
CA SER A 973 -15.53 31.04 32.16
C SER A 973 -16.58 31.56 31.17
N THR A 974 -17.86 31.54 31.54
CA THR A 974 -18.95 31.97 30.64
C THR A 974 -18.77 33.42 30.16
N HIS A 975 -18.27 34.31 31.02
CA HIS A 975 -17.98 35.70 30.66
C HIS A 975 -16.88 35.78 29.61
N ASP A 976 -15.75 35.10 29.83
CA ASP A 976 -14.58 35.20 28.97
C ASP A 976 -14.80 34.47 27.64
N GLY A 977 -15.55 33.35 27.66
CA GLY A 977 -15.97 32.63 26.47
C GLY A 977 -16.86 33.48 25.58
N ILE A 978 -17.88 34.15 26.15
CA ILE A 978 -18.73 35.10 25.42
C ILE A 978 -17.91 36.27 24.90
N ALA A 979 -17.02 36.86 25.70
CA ALA A 979 -16.19 38.00 25.31
C ALA A 979 -15.24 37.66 24.14
N ILE A 980 -14.56 36.52 24.21
CA ILE A 980 -13.65 36.03 23.15
C ILE A 980 -14.43 35.69 21.89
N ALA A 981 -15.53 34.95 22.00
CA ALA A 981 -16.31 34.54 20.84
C ALA A 981 -16.96 35.76 20.15
N TYR A 982 -17.55 36.69 20.92
CA TYR A 982 -18.09 37.95 20.40
C TYR A 982 -17.02 38.79 19.71
N ALA A 983 -15.85 38.99 20.33
CA ALA A 983 -14.76 39.76 19.73
C ALA A 983 -14.20 39.09 18.46
N THR A 984 -14.10 37.76 18.44
CA THR A 984 -13.65 36.98 17.28
C THR A 984 -14.66 37.08 16.13
N LEU A 985 -15.95 36.93 16.41
CA LEU A 985 -17.01 37.12 15.42
C LEU A 985 -17.07 38.58 14.92
N GLU A 986 -16.91 39.56 15.81
CA GLU A 986 -16.86 40.97 15.44
C GLU A 986 -15.66 41.26 14.53
N HIS A 987 -14.47 40.75 14.85
CA HIS A 987 -13.29 40.83 13.99
C HIS A 987 -13.57 40.27 12.59
N PHE A 988 -14.16 39.07 12.52
CA PHE A 988 -14.57 38.42 11.27
C PHE A 988 -15.67 39.17 10.49
N ILE A 989 -16.53 39.94 11.17
CA ILE A 989 -17.54 40.84 10.54
C ILE A 989 -16.93 42.20 10.14
N ARG A 990 -15.95 42.71 10.90
CA ARG A 990 -15.60 44.15 10.91
C ARG A 990 -14.18 44.50 10.49
N ASP A 991 -13.20 43.65 10.79
CA ASP A 991 -11.78 43.91 10.54
C ASP A 991 -11.30 43.09 9.35
N VAL A 992 -11.81 41.85 9.23
CA VAL A 992 -11.88 41.09 7.97
C VAL A 992 -12.93 41.70 7.01
N LYS A 993 -13.21 43.01 7.13
CA LYS A 993 -13.78 43.86 6.06
C LYS A 993 -12.77 44.09 4.94
N ASN A 994 -12.26 43.00 4.40
CA ASN A 994 -12.52 42.76 2.99
C ASN A 994 -12.60 41.24 2.67
N LYS A 995 -13.62 40.55 3.21
CA LYS A 995 -14.74 39.91 2.42
C LYS A 995 -15.12 38.44 2.71
N SER A 996 -14.49 37.70 3.63
CA SER A 996 -14.69 36.24 3.83
C SER A 996 -16.15 35.76 3.99
N LEU A 997 -16.42 34.48 3.69
CA LEU A 997 -17.71 33.80 3.95
C LEU A 997 -17.64 32.93 5.20
N ILE A 998 -18.63 32.99 6.08
CA ILE A 998 -18.48 32.49 7.45
C ILE A 998 -19.76 31.79 7.96
N LEU A 999 -19.59 30.58 8.48
CA LEU A 999 -20.55 29.97 9.41
C LEU A 999 -19.97 30.04 10.83
N SER A 1000 -20.79 30.43 11.80
CA SER A 1000 -20.40 30.31 13.21
C SER A 1000 -21.52 29.77 14.07
N LEU A 1001 -21.21 28.71 14.81
CA LEU A 1001 -22.09 28.08 15.78
C LEU A 1001 -21.89 28.74 17.14
N PHE A 1002 -22.87 29.52 17.58
CA PHE A 1002 -22.87 30.20 18.87
C PHE A 1002 -23.79 29.48 19.86
N PHE A 1003 -23.21 29.04 20.98
CA PHE A 1003 -23.98 28.75 22.18
C PHE A 1003 -24.09 30.01 23.05
N ILE A 1004 -25.16 30.77 22.84
CA ILE A 1004 -25.73 31.55 23.95
C ILE A 1004 -26.51 30.53 24.79
N LYS A 1005 -26.15 30.41 26.07
CA LYS A 1005 -26.68 29.41 27.01
C LYS A 1005 -27.12 30.06 28.32
#